data_AF-A0A9P1EVF9-F1
#
_entry.id   AF-A0A9P1EVF9-F1
#
_cell.length_a   1.000
_cell.length_b   1.000
_cell.length_c   1.000
_cell.angle_alpha   90.00
_cell.angle_beta   90.00
_cell.angle_gamma   90.00
#
_symmetry.space_group_name_H-M   'P 1'
#
loop_
_entity.id
_entity.type
_entity.pdbx_description
1 polymer ?
#
loop_
_entity_poly.entity_id
_entity_poly.type
_entity_poly.pdbx_seq_one_letter_code
_entity_poly.pdbx_strand_id
1 'polypeptide(L)'
;MLSSIIRCGGQQASSRMTPAVCMAIRRFDPLEAKMAQKKAEALQQQDSELDQQRVTYATKDDFKQSVQDNRYQGAADAEIGQVPTKLQKRFIVITKLYPSVDAIPPYVHNGTMNRMHDRMRVVFIVVASIFFFSTFYIAERTMAAKIARDRDAGVVVTKIILINAQWAFSWKKEHLTPEQLARTADNNEKYSGIPAIPVDIGFHGGKQIGGAQKTGVISNAASNPGVILGMGLTTAALLGMFKSSFLGDKVGAQKMMQYRIMAQFFTVTALVAGVTIFGGRRLTNVHVDGEYDPEWKPVADAFRLNLEQNWERSGAAFVVHHKGVKVVDIWGGFADRESERKWSRDTLSIAFSCSKAMGAIVIAKLIDEEFGQHGKGNVTVRWLVTHKAGLAYTDHPITLEMAKRPEVIDRILAEQKPNWPPGTAVGYHAVTHGWLLDAIVRRVDGKSRTVGRYFKEEIADKHGIDFFLGLPLSEQHRVSRIENPNGWNVLEEIFYSPKDFDVIRFLKDKWNNGTLAKTTASTPFIQFVGAMTLNDPDLHRLEQSAVLGIGTARAMAEVFELLRKGKIVSEKVKKEMFENYEMSEDYISGAKVPRGQGLMLKSFEQKGEKVNMYGHSGYGGQNIRTDFEHEITISYLSNGLKVGFGDTARTYKRLLETVYDTYLNL
;
A
#
# COMPACT_ATOMS: atom_id res chain seq x y z
N MET A 1 -5.14 -44.00 47.98
CA MET A 1 -4.75 -44.67 49.25
C MET A 1 -3.33 -45.16 49.07
N LEU A 2 -2.33 -44.90 49.88
CA LEU A 2 -2.11 -44.07 51.06
C LEU A 2 -0.56 -44.07 51.21
N SER A 3 0.04 -42.88 51.28
CA SER A 3 1.30 -42.51 51.97
C SER A 3 2.49 -43.48 52.14
N SER A 4 3.69 -42.97 51.76
CA SER A 4 5.01 -43.01 52.48
C SER A 4 5.75 -44.35 52.63
N ILE A 5 7.04 -44.50 52.31
CA ILE A 5 8.28 -44.26 53.12
C ILE A 5 9.47 -44.73 52.22
N ILE A 6 10.45 -43.91 51.78
CA ILE A 6 11.70 -43.46 52.42
C ILE A 6 12.83 -44.53 52.58
N ARG A 7 13.96 -44.27 51.88
CA ARG A 7 15.41 -44.42 52.21
C ARG A 7 16.13 -45.79 52.41
N CYS A 8 17.30 -45.84 51.74
CA CYS A 8 18.68 -46.12 52.18
C CYS A 8 19.07 -47.33 53.05
N GLY A 9 20.27 -47.86 52.74
CA GLY A 9 21.20 -48.57 53.66
C GLY A 9 21.01 -50.09 53.60
N GLY A 10 22.02 -50.96 53.46
CA GLY A 10 23.43 -50.85 53.85
C GLY A 10 23.62 -51.39 55.26
N GLN A 11 23.94 -52.68 55.41
CA GLN A 11 24.72 -53.38 56.47
C GLN A 11 24.37 -54.89 56.44
N GLN A 12 25.30 -55.83 56.22
CA GLN A 12 26.38 -56.39 57.07
C GLN A 12 25.95 -57.54 58.00
N ALA A 13 26.90 -58.47 58.22
CA ALA A 13 26.96 -59.63 59.14
C ALA A 13 26.37 -60.96 58.59
N SER A 14 27.15 -61.97 58.17
CA SER A 14 28.14 -62.83 58.85
C SER A 14 27.54 -63.90 59.78
N SER A 15 27.79 -65.19 59.51
CA SER A 15 28.68 -66.04 60.34
C SER A 15 28.47 -67.57 60.17
N ARG A 16 29.59 -68.30 60.40
CA ARG A 16 29.79 -69.75 60.73
C ARG A 16 30.13 -70.68 59.55
N MET A 17 31.40 -71.03 59.24
CA MET A 17 32.40 -71.92 59.90
C MET A 17 31.83 -73.33 60.20
N THR A 18 32.41 -74.50 59.84
CA THR A 18 33.80 -75.03 59.68
C THR A 18 33.71 -76.55 59.25
N PRO A 19 34.77 -77.40 59.16
CA PRO A 19 35.97 -77.41 58.31
C PRO A 19 36.34 -78.80 57.65
N ALA A 20 37.12 -78.73 56.56
CA ALA A 20 38.21 -79.63 56.09
C ALA A 20 38.13 -81.20 56.03
N VAL A 21 38.27 -81.71 54.79
CA VAL A 21 39.27 -82.68 54.26
C VAL A 21 39.35 -84.12 54.83
N CYS A 22 39.04 -85.13 53.99
CA CYS A 22 40.02 -86.16 53.56
C CYS A 22 39.48 -87.17 52.51
N MET A 23 40.41 -87.64 51.68
CA MET A 23 40.31 -88.51 50.49
C MET A 23 39.62 -89.87 50.66
N ALA A 24 38.97 -90.36 49.60
CA ALA A 24 39.12 -91.75 49.13
C ALA A 24 38.68 -91.92 47.66
N ILE A 25 39.49 -92.66 46.92
CA ILE A 25 39.46 -93.00 45.49
C ILE A 25 38.40 -94.10 45.20
N ARG A 26 37.82 -94.09 43.97
CA ARG A 26 37.15 -95.17 43.16
C ARG A 26 35.72 -94.76 42.77
N ARG A 27 35.24 -94.85 41.53
CA ARG A 27 35.54 -95.64 40.31
C ARG A 27 35.10 -94.82 39.08
N PHE A 28 35.90 -94.81 38.01
CA PHE A 28 35.54 -94.19 36.71
C PHE A 28 34.66 -95.15 35.89
N ASP A 29 33.58 -94.62 35.32
CA ASP A 29 32.65 -95.30 34.42
C ASP A 29 33.17 -95.23 32.96
N PRO A 30 33.31 -96.35 32.22
CA PRO A 30 33.75 -96.36 30.83
C PRO A 30 32.85 -95.59 29.84
N LEU A 31 31.63 -95.18 30.23
CA LEU A 31 30.76 -94.32 29.43
C LEU A 31 31.20 -92.84 29.43
N GLU A 32 31.79 -92.33 30.52
CA GLU A 32 32.30 -90.96 30.58
C GLU A 32 33.55 -90.76 29.71
N ALA A 33 34.39 -91.79 29.58
CA ALA A 33 35.58 -91.75 28.73
C ALA A 33 35.24 -91.65 27.24
N LYS A 34 34.19 -92.36 26.77
CA LYS A 34 33.74 -92.27 25.37
C LYS A 34 33.06 -90.94 25.04
N MET A 35 32.33 -90.34 25.99
CA MET A 35 31.76 -89.00 25.83
C MET A 35 32.84 -87.91 25.87
N ALA A 36 33.86 -88.06 26.71
CA ALA A 36 35.00 -87.15 26.73
C ALA A 36 35.81 -87.18 25.43
N GLN A 37 36.00 -88.36 24.81
CA GLN A 37 36.69 -88.49 23.54
C GLN A 37 35.90 -87.87 22.36
N LYS A 38 34.59 -88.11 22.28
CA LYS A 38 33.72 -87.44 21.28
C LYS A 38 33.67 -85.92 21.45
N LYS A 39 33.72 -85.44 22.70
CA LYS A 39 33.72 -84.01 23.02
C LYS A 39 35.07 -83.36 22.69
N ALA A 40 36.19 -84.09 22.83
CA ALA A 40 37.52 -83.64 22.44
C ALA A 40 37.70 -83.57 20.90
N GLU A 41 37.15 -84.53 20.15
CA GLU A 41 37.15 -84.51 18.68
C GLU A 41 36.28 -83.37 18.12
N ALA A 42 35.13 -83.08 18.74
CA ALA A 42 34.29 -81.94 18.37
C ALA A 42 34.95 -80.57 18.67
N LEU A 43 35.72 -80.48 19.78
CA LEU A 43 36.49 -79.28 20.12
C LEU A 43 37.69 -79.06 19.18
N GLN A 44 38.34 -80.12 18.69
CA GLN A 44 39.42 -80.01 17.70
C GLN A 44 38.92 -79.60 16.30
N GLN A 45 37.75 -80.05 15.87
CA GLN A 45 37.13 -79.54 14.63
C GLN A 45 36.76 -78.07 14.73
N GLN A 46 36.22 -77.66 15.89
CA GLN A 46 35.84 -76.27 16.16
C GLN A 46 37.06 -75.33 16.26
N ASP A 47 38.18 -75.78 16.83
CA ASP A 47 39.45 -75.03 16.84
C ASP A 47 40.10 -74.93 15.44
N SER A 48 39.92 -75.93 14.56
CA SER A 48 40.44 -75.87 13.19
C SER A 48 39.65 -74.93 12.26
N GLU A 49 38.34 -74.76 12.50
CA GLU A 49 37.50 -73.77 11.81
C GLU A 49 37.75 -72.34 12.33
N LEU A 50 38.14 -72.19 13.61
CA LEU A 50 38.47 -70.89 14.23
C LEU A 50 39.87 -70.37 13.83
N ASP A 51 40.84 -71.23 13.53
CA ASP A 51 42.19 -70.78 13.12
C ASP A 51 42.27 -70.35 11.63
N GLN A 52 41.26 -70.67 10.81
CA GLN A 52 41.08 -70.07 9.47
C GLN A 52 40.46 -68.66 9.51
N GLN A 53 39.97 -68.21 10.66
CA GLN A 53 39.38 -66.90 10.87
C GLN A 53 40.30 -65.95 11.66
N ARG A 54 41.63 -66.07 11.49
CA ARG A 54 42.57 -65.05 11.94
C ARG A 54 42.33 -63.75 11.17
N VAL A 55 41.57 -62.86 11.80
CA VAL A 55 41.44 -61.46 11.42
C VAL A 55 42.84 -60.85 11.33
N THR A 56 43.27 -60.57 10.12
CA THR A 56 44.48 -59.79 9.83
C THR A 56 44.25 -58.41 10.44
N TYR A 57 45.07 -58.02 11.41
CA TYR A 57 45.01 -56.66 11.95
C TYR A 57 45.35 -55.69 10.82
N ALA A 58 44.34 -54.97 10.35
CA ALA A 58 44.49 -53.89 9.38
C ALA A 58 45.43 -52.83 9.97
N THR A 59 46.50 -52.49 9.25
CA THR A 59 47.33 -51.33 9.61
C THR A 59 46.49 -50.06 9.58
N LYS A 60 46.98 -48.95 10.17
CA LYS A 60 46.29 -47.65 10.11
C LYS A 60 46.00 -47.23 8.66
N ASP A 61 46.85 -47.65 7.73
CA ASP A 61 46.68 -47.40 6.31
C ASP A 61 45.63 -48.32 5.69
N ASP A 62 45.58 -49.61 6.06
CA ASP A 62 44.49 -50.52 5.67
C ASP A 62 43.13 -50.09 6.23
N PHE A 63 43.07 -49.52 7.43
CA PHE A 63 41.84 -48.94 8.01
C PHE A 63 41.42 -47.67 7.27
N LYS A 64 42.37 -46.79 6.91
CA LYS A 64 42.07 -45.61 6.09
C LYS A 64 41.63 -45.99 4.69
N GLN A 65 42.23 -47.03 4.12
CA GLN A 65 41.90 -47.58 2.81
C GLN A 65 40.51 -48.23 2.85
N SER A 66 40.21 -49.07 3.85
CA SER A 66 38.88 -49.61 4.13
C SER A 66 37.81 -48.53 4.34
N VAL A 67 38.14 -47.44 5.04
CA VAL A 67 37.23 -46.29 5.23
C VAL A 67 37.09 -45.47 3.94
N GLN A 68 38.12 -45.41 3.08
CA GLN A 68 38.02 -44.83 1.73
C GLN A 68 37.18 -45.72 0.81
N ASP A 69 37.39 -47.03 0.83
CA ASP A 69 36.66 -48.00 0.00
C ASP A 69 35.19 -48.08 0.44
N ASN A 70 34.90 -48.02 1.74
CA ASN A 70 33.54 -47.91 2.28
C ASN A 70 32.92 -46.51 2.14
N ARG A 71 33.69 -45.47 1.78
CA ARG A 71 33.12 -44.15 1.42
C ARG A 71 32.48 -44.16 0.03
N TYR A 72 32.86 -45.10 -0.83
CA TYR A 72 32.40 -45.21 -2.21
C TYR A 72 31.52 -46.45 -2.50
N GLN A 73 31.08 -47.20 -1.49
CA GLN A 73 29.98 -48.15 -1.68
C GLN A 73 28.68 -47.39 -1.94
N GLY A 74 28.37 -47.19 -3.21
CA GLY A 74 27.16 -46.48 -3.61
C GLY A 74 26.55 -46.95 -4.91
N ALA A 75 26.84 -48.18 -5.35
CA ALA A 75 25.92 -48.90 -6.22
C ALA A 75 24.98 -49.72 -5.33
N ALA A 76 23.69 -49.44 -5.41
CA ALA A 76 22.67 -50.31 -4.84
C ALA A 76 22.05 -51.14 -5.98
N ASP A 77 21.61 -52.36 -5.70
CA ASP A 77 20.90 -53.15 -6.70
C ASP A 77 19.59 -52.45 -7.12
N ALA A 78 19.07 -52.78 -8.31
CA ALA A 78 17.89 -52.15 -8.88
C ALA A 78 16.64 -52.21 -7.96
N GLU A 79 16.62 -53.14 -7.00
CA GLU A 79 15.54 -53.28 -6.00
C GLU A 79 15.61 -52.27 -4.83
N ILE A 80 16.79 -51.71 -4.52
CA ILE A 80 17.03 -50.93 -3.28
C ILE A 80 17.55 -49.50 -3.59
N GLY A 81 18.12 -49.27 -4.78
CA GLY A 81 18.72 -48.01 -5.19
C GLY A 81 17.79 -47.03 -5.90
N GLN A 82 18.11 -45.73 -5.81
CA GLN A 82 17.41 -44.66 -6.52
C GLN A 82 18.25 -44.15 -7.71
N VAL A 83 17.61 -43.91 -8.87
CA VAL A 83 18.26 -43.32 -10.04
C VAL A 83 18.29 -41.78 -9.91
N PRO A 84 19.47 -41.13 -9.79
CA PRO A 84 19.54 -39.67 -9.64
C PRO A 84 19.29 -38.95 -10.97
N THR A 85 18.52 -37.86 -10.92
CA THR A 85 18.33 -36.94 -12.05
C THR A 85 19.64 -36.23 -12.45
N LYS A 86 19.69 -35.65 -13.66
CA LYS A 86 20.87 -34.88 -14.14
C LYS A 86 21.30 -33.78 -13.16
N LEU A 87 20.33 -33.12 -12.50
CA LEU A 87 20.60 -32.08 -11.51
C LEU A 87 21.15 -32.66 -10.19
N GLN A 88 20.57 -33.77 -9.71
CA GLN A 88 21.06 -34.46 -8.51
C GLN A 88 22.47 -35.00 -8.71
N LYS A 89 22.82 -35.53 -9.89
CA LYS A 89 24.19 -35.92 -10.21
C LYS A 89 25.18 -34.76 -10.05
N ARG A 90 24.80 -33.54 -10.46
CA ARG A 90 25.62 -32.34 -10.25
C ARG A 90 25.75 -31.99 -8.76
N PHE A 91 24.67 -32.09 -7.98
CA PHE A 91 24.70 -31.84 -6.54
C PHE A 91 25.55 -32.86 -5.77
N ILE A 92 25.53 -34.12 -6.17
CA ILE A 92 26.39 -35.18 -5.62
C ILE A 92 27.87 -34.85 -5.82
N VAL A 93 28.24 -34.33 -7.00
CA VAL A 93 29.62 -33.88 -7.28
C VAL A 93 29.97 -32.60 -6.51
N ILE A 94 29.09 -31.60 -6.50
CA ILE A 94 29.28 -30.32 -5.77
C ILE A 94 29.48 -30.58 -4.27
N THR A 95 28.75 -31.55 -3.71
CA THR A 95 28.87 -31.94 -2.29
C THR A 95 30.02 -32.90 -2.00
N LYS A 96 30.88 -33.17 -3.01
CA LYS A 96 32.04 -34.07 -2.96
C LYS A 96 31.69 -35.48 -2.45
N LEU A 97 30.49 -35.97 -2.76
CA LEU A 97 30.12 -37.36 -2.49
C LEU A 97 30.66 -38.28 -3.59
N TYR A 98 30.83 -37.77 -4.81
CA TYR A 98 31.56 -38.42 -5.91
C TYR A 98 32.50 -37.43 -6.61
N PRO A 99 33.60 -37.91 -7.22
CA PRO A 99 34.60 -37.05 -7.86
C PRO A 99 34.14 -36.46 -9.20
N SER A 100 33.31 -37.17 -9.95
CA SER A 100 32.77 -36.73 -11.25
C SER A 100 31.39 -37.34 -11.50
N VAL A 101 30.67 -36.81 -12.48
CA VAL A 101 29.33 -37.31 -12.86
C VAL A 101 29.41 -38.74 -13.40
N ASP A 102 30.51 -39.08 -14.08
CA ASP A 102 30.72 -40.39 -14.71
C ASP A 102 31.06 -41.48 -13.69
N ALA A 103 31.56 -41.09 -12.52
CA ALA A 103 31.83 -42.00 -11.40
C ALA A 103 30.56 -42.39 -10.62
N ILE A 104 29.38 -41.84 -10.97
CA ILE A 104 28.11 -42.11 -10.26
C ILE A 104 27.46 -43.35 -10.87
N PRO A 105 27.22 -44.42 -10.09
CA PRO A 105 26.57 -45.64 -10.59
C PRO A 105 25.11 -45.37 -10.98
N PRO A 106 24.49 -46.24 -11.81
CA PRO A 106 23.11 -46.06 -12.27
C PRO A 106 22.09 -45.96 -11.14
N TYR A 107 22.31 -46.72 -10.07
CA TYR A 107 21.47 -46.77 -8.88
C TYR A 107 22.28 -46.36 -7.65
N VAL A 108 21.84 -45.31 -6.95
CA VAL A 108 22.52 -44.75 -5.78
C VAL A 108 21.73 -45.09 -4.51
N HIS A 109 22.45 -45.46 -3.45
CA HIS A 109 21.83 -45.80 -2.17
C HIS A 109 21.10 -44.59 -1.53
N ASN A 110 19.94 -44.82 -0.91
CA ASN A 110 19.12 -43.76 -0.30
C ASN A 110 19.87 -42.94 0.77
N GLY A 111 20.77 -43.57 1.52
CA GLY A 111 21.64 -42.89 2.48
C GLY A 111 22.57 -41.85 1.85
N THR A 112 23.04 -42.08 0.63
CA THR A 112 23.87 -41.14 -0.14
C THR A 112 23.06 -39.96 -0.64
N MET A 113 21.81 -40.19 -1.06
CA MET A 113 20.87 -39.13 -1.44
C MET A 113 20.51 -38.23 -0.26
N ASN A 114 20.29 -38.80 0.93
CA ASN A 114 20.03 -38.02 2.14
C ASN A 114 21.23 -37.14 2.53
N ARG A 115 22.45 -37.69 2.50
CA ARG A 115 23.68 -36.90 2.74
C ARG A 115 23.87 -35.78 1.72
N MET A 116 23.53 -36.03 0.45
CA MET A 116 23.54 -34.98 -0.58
C MET A 116 22.54 -33.88 -0.23
N HIS A 117 21.31 -34.23 0.15
CA HIS A 117 20.29 -33.25 0.55
C HIS A 117 20.70 -32.41 1.76
N ASP A 118 21.30 -33.03 2.79
CA ASP A 118 21.78 -32.33 3.97
C ASP A 118 22.94 -31.38 3.67
N ARG A 119 23.92 -31.82 2.87
CA ARG A 119 25.03 -30.96 2.43
C ARG A 119 24.56 -29.83 1.52
N MET A 120 23.63 -30.09 0.61
CA MET A 120 23.05 -29.05 -0.23
C MET A 120 22.25 -28.02 0.57
N ARG A 121 21.58 -28.43 1.65
CA ARG A 121 20.92 -27.48 2.57
C ARG A 121 21.90 -26.48 3.15
N VAL A 122 23.07 -26.96 3.59
CA VAL A 122 24.15 -26.08 4.10
C VAL A 122 24.66 -25.15 2.99
N VAL A 123 24.91 -25.68 1.78
CA VAL A 123 25.37 -24.87 0.64
C VAL A 123 24.36 -23.78 0.28
N PHE A 124 23.07 -24.10 0.20
CA PHE A 124 22.03 -23.11 -0.11
C PHE A 124 21.91 -22.04 0.98
N ILE A 125 21.96 -22.43 2.25
CA ILE A 125 21.94 -21.47 3.36
C ILE A 125 23.15 -20.54 3.27
N VAL A 126 24.35 -21.08 3.09
CA VAL A 126 25.58 -20.29 3.01
C VAL A 126 25.56 -19.35 1.80
N VAL A 127 25.17 -19.82 0.61
CA VAL A 127 25.08 -18.99 -0.59
C VAL A 127 24.01 -17.90 -0.44
N ALA A 128 22.85 -18.23 0.11
CA ALA A 128 21.78 -17.26 0.37
C ALA A 128 22.21 -16.22 1.42
N SER A 129 22.90 -16.63 2.48
CA SER A 129 23.46 -15.73 3.48
C SER A 129 24.51 -14.80 2.86
N ILE A 130 25.45 -15.33 2.08
CA ILE A 130 26.46 -14.51 1.38
C ILE A 130 25.77 -13.50 0.46
N PHE A 131 24.78 -13.92 -0.33
CA PHE A 131 24.03 -13.03 -1.22
C PHE A 131 23.29 -11.93 -0.43
N PHE A 132 22.61 -12.30 0.66
CA PHE A 132 21.91 -11.36 1.53
C PHE A 132 22.87 -10.33 2.14
N PHE A 133 23.96 -10.79 2.78
CA PHE A 133 24.93 -9.90 3.42
C PHE A 133 25.71 -9.05 2.42
N SER A 134 26.00 -9.57 1.22
CA SER A 134 26.65 -8.80 0.15
C SER A 134 25.73 -7.70 -0.37
N THR A 135 24.46 -8.01 -0.60
CA THR A 135 23.46 -7.03 -1.05
C THR A 135 23.24 -5.96 0.02
N PHE A 136 23.12 -6.37 1.29
CA PHE A 136 23.01 -5.48 2.43
C PHE A 136 24.24 -4.56 2.56
N TYR A 137 25.44 -5.11 2.46
CA TYR A 137 26.70 -4.35 2.53
C TYR A 137 26.83 -3.34 1.38
N ILE A 138 26.46 -3.72 0.15
CA ILE A 138 26.47 -2.82 -1.01
C ILE A 138 25.46 -1.68 -0.82
N ALA A 139 24.26 -1.98 -0.30
CA ALA A 139 23.24 -0.98 0.02
C ALA A 139 23.70 0.00 1.11
N GLU A 140 24.30 -0.51 2.19
CA GLU A 140 24.94 0.30 3.24
C GLU A 140 26.03 1.20 2.67
N ARG A 141 26.94 0.67 1.85
CA ARG A 141 28.05 1.43 1.26
C ARG A 141 27.56 2.53 0.31
N THR A 142 26.55 2.24 -0.51
CA THR A 142 25.95 3.24 -1.42
C THR A 142 25.21 4.32 -0.64
N MET A 143 24.53 3.95 0.45
CA MET A 143 23.89 4.91 1.36
C MET A 143 24.92 5.79 2.07
N ALA A 144 26.02 5.22 2.58
CA ALA A 144 27.11 5.97 3.21
C ALA A 144 27.79 6.95 2.23
N ALA A 145 28.07 6.52 1.00
CA ALA A 145 28.63 7.39 -0.04
C ALA A 145 27.66 8.52 -0.44
N LYS A 146 26.35 8.25 -0.44
CA LYS A 146 25.33 9.29 -0.65
C LYS A 146 25.28 10.27 0.52
N ILE A 147 25.35 9.80 1.76
CA ILE A 147 25.40 10.65 2.96
C ILE A 147 26.63 11.55 2.95
N ALA A 148 27.79 11.04 2.56
CA ALA A 148 29.01 11.86 2.44
C ALA A 148 28.82 12.99 1.41
N ARG A 149 28.28 12.68 0.23
CA ARG A 149 27.93 13.70 -0.79
C ARG A 149 26.92 14.72 -0.29
N ASP A 150 25.86 14.27 0.38
CA ASP A 150 24.80 15.15 0.93
C ASP A 150 25.34 16.07 2.05
N ARG A 151 26.27 15.57 2.87
CA ARG A 151 26.95 16.35 3.93
C ARG A 151 27.85 17.42 3.32
N ASP A 152 28.62 17.07 2.29
CA ASP A 152 29.50 18.00 1.60
C ASP A 152 28.70 19.07 0.82
N ALA A 153 27.43 18.80 0.52
CA ALA A 153 26.45 19.75 -0.06
C ALA A 153 25.67 20.58 0.99
N GLY A 154 26.02 20.50 2.28
CA GLY A 154 25.43 21.32 3.34
C GLY A 154 24.09 20.83 3.90
N VAL A 155 23.67 19.59 3.62
CA VAL A 155 22.40 19.02 4.12
C VAL A 155 22.58 18.41 5.52
N VAL A 156 21.79 18.87 6.50
CA VAL A 156 21.82 18.36 7.89
C VAL A 156 21.01 17.06 8.00
N VAL A 157 21.68 15.96 8.37
CA VAL A 157 21.05 14.65 8.56
C VAL A 157 20.69 14.44 10.05
N THR A 158 19.40 14.47 10.37
CA THR A 158 18.91 14.22 11.74
C THR A 158 18.48 12.75 11.90
N LYS A 159 19.27 12.01 12.69
CA LYS A 159 19.04 10.64 13.21
C LYS A 159 18.74 9.52 12.19
N ILE A 160 19.74 8.64 12.02
CA ILE A 160 19.55 7.23 11.69
C ILE A 160 19.90 6.43 12.94
N ILE A 161 19.00 5.55 13.39
CA ILE A 161 19.33 4.56 14.42
C ILE A 161 20.25 3.53 13.77
N LEU A 162 21.56 3.76 13.87
CA LEU A 162 22.56 2.76 13.57
C LEU A 162 22.48 1.69 14.67
N ILE A 163 22.09 0.47 14.29
CA ILE A 163 22.08 -0.71 15.16
C ILE A 163 23.52 -1.20 15.37
N ASN A 164 24.39 -0.33 15.89
CA ASN A 164 25.66 -0.70 16.50
C ASN A 164 26.19 0.51 17.30
N ALA A 165 25.50 0.81 18.41
CA ALA A 165 25.89 1.85 19.35
C ALA A 165 27.32 1.64 19.89
N GLN A 166 27.79 0.40 19.96
CA GLN A 166 29.13 0.06 20.44
C GLN A 166 30.23 0.44 19.44
N TRP A 167 30.01 0.25 18.14
CA TRP A 167 31.03 0.55 17.13
C TRP A 167 31.17 2.06 16.91
N ALA A 168 30.05 2.78 16.88
CA ALA A 168 30.04 4.24 16.78
C ALA A 168 30.66 4.92 18.01
N PHE A 169 30.50 4.35 19.21
CA PHE A 169 31.12 4.87 20.42
C PHE A 169 32.62 4.60 20.47
N SER A 170 33.05 3.39 20.10
CA SER A 170 34.48 3.04 20.02
C SER A 170 35.22 3.86 18.97
N TRP A 171 34.65 4.04 17.78
CA TRP A 171 35.26 4.87 16.73
C TRP A 171 35.42 6.33 17.16
N LYS A 172 34.39 6.91 17.80
CA LYS A 172 34.44 8.28 18.32
C LYS A 172 35.51 8.45 19.40
N LYS A 173 35.68 7.46 20.28
CA LYS A 173 36.67 7.49 21.36
C LYS A 173 38.12 7.42 20.82
N GLU A 174 38.34 6.73 19.71
CA GLU A 174 39.66 6.59 19.09
C GLU A 174 40.05 7.78 18.19
N HIS A 175 39.07 8.51 17.64
CA HIS A 175 39.32 9.50 16.58
C HIS A 175 38.95 10.95 16.93
N LEU A 176 38.36 11.21 18.10
CA LEU A 176 38.03 12.55 18.58
C LEU A 176 38.84 12.91 19.82
N THR A 177 39.25 14.18 19.90
CA THR A 177 39.88 14.72 21.11
C THR A 177 38.87 14.78 22.27
N PRO A 178 39.33 14.79 23.54
CA PRO A 178 38.44 14.85 24.70
C PRO A 178 37.43 16.02 24.68
N GLU A 179 37.85 17.20 24.19
CA GLU A 179 36.96 18.36 24.02
C GLU A 179 35.91 18.16 22.92
N GLN A 180 36.28 17.52 21.80
CA GLN A 180 35.32 17.21 20.73
C GLN A 180 34.32 16.13 21.16
N LEU A 181 34.77 15.16 21.97
CA LEU A 181 33.90 14.15 22.56
C LEU A 181 32.88 14.78 23.51
N ALA A 182 33.32 15.72 24.36
CA ALA A 182 32.46 16.48 25.28
C ALA A 182 31.38 17.29 24.54
N ARG A 183 31.73 17.94 23.43
CA ARG A 183 30.77 18.67 22.57
C ARG A 183 29.71 17.79 21.90
N THR A 184 29.96 16.49 21.77
CA THR A 184 28.95 15.54 21.26
C THR A 184 27.99 15.03 22.34
N ALA A 185 28.33 15.23 23.62
CA ALA A 185 27.51 14.87 24.78
C ALA A 185 26.74 16.08 25.34
N ASP A 186 27.23 17.29 25.11
CA ASP A 186 26.58 18.54 25.51
C ASP A 186 25.49 18.96 24.52
N ASN A 187 24.23 18.79 24.92
CA ASN A 187 23.06 19.23 24.16
C ASN A 187 22.50 20.58 24.63
N ASN A 188 23.13 21.25 25.60
CA ASN A 188 22.52 22.37 26.31
C ASN A 188 22.63 23.72 25.58
N GLU A 189 23.55 23.90 24.63
CA GLU A 189 23.71 25.21 23.95
C GLU A 189 23.04 25.33 22.57
N LYS A 190 22.32 24.30 22.09
CA LYS A 190 21.67 24.34 20.76
C LYS A 190 20.19 24.71 20.73
N TYR A 191 19.58 25.02 21.87
CA TYR A 191 18.14 25.29 21.96
C TYR A 191 17.81 26.47 22.90
N SER A 192 18.19 27.69 22.52
CA SER A 192 17.82 28.91 23.28
C SER A 192 16.59 29.65 22.72
N GLY A 193 15.61 28.95 22.14
CA GLY A 193 14.54 29.63 21.38
C GLY A 193 13.13 29.04 21.34
N ILE A 194 12.76 28.02 22.12
CA ILE A 194 11.38 27.49 22.16
C ILE A 194 11.01 27.06 23.60
N PRO A 195 9.77 27.31 24.10
CA PRO A 195 9.41 27.24 25.52
C PRO A 195 9.45 25.80 26.09
N ALA A 196 9.87 25.69 27.34
CA ALA A 196 9.96 24.47 28.12
C ALA A 196 8.58 23.86 28.45
N ILE A 197 8.49 22.52 28.45
CA ILE A 197 7.45 21.72 29.13
C ILE A 197 8.15 20.50 29.79
N PRO A 198 7.74 20.08 31.01
CA PRO A 198 8.68 19.66 32.05
C PRO A 198 9.04 18.18 32.03
N VAL A 199 10.16 17.92 32.69
CA VAL A 199 10.66 16.59 33.01
C VAL A 199 9.87 16.08 34.21
N ASP A 200 9.07 15.04 34.05
CA ASP A 200 8.73 14.14 35.15
C ASP A 200 8.46 12.74 34.60
N ILE A 201 9.49 11.90 34.72
CA ILE A 201 9.32 10.44 34.76
C ILE A 201 8.93 10.12 36.20
N GLY A 202 7.64 9.93 36.43
CA GLY A 202 7.11 9.27 37.61
C GLY A 202 6.31 8.05 37.16
N PHE A 203 6.86 6.85 37.36
CA PHE A 203 6.04 5.63 37.46
C PHE A 203 4.86 5.90 38.40
N HIS A 204 3.65 5.45 38.07
CA HIS A 204 2.66 4.77 38.93
C HIS A 204 1.28 4.70 38.25
N GLY A 205 0.63 3.53 38.37
CA GLY A 205 -0.82 3.38 38.63
C GLY A 205 -1.79 3.69 37.49
N GLY A 206 -2.57 2.68 37.10
CA GLY A 206 -3.49 2.76 35.96
C GLY A 206 -4.56 3.84 36.03
N LYS A 207 -4.76 4.51 34.89
CA LYS A 207 -6.06 4.97 34.35
C LYS A 207 -5.84 5.40 32.89
N GLN A 208 -6.91 5.29 32.11
CA GLN A 208 -6.95 5.45 30.66
C GLN A 208 -6.24 6.70 30.14
N ILE A 209 -5.49 6.53 29.04
CA ILE A 209 -5.08 7.62 28.16
C ILE A 209 -5.12 7.12 26.71
N GLY A 210 -6.17 7.54 26.01
CA GLY A 210 -6.17 7.67 24.56
C GLY A 210 -5.18 8.77 24.19
N GLY A 211 -3.96 8.36 23.84
CA GLY A 211 -2.97 9.20 23.18
C GLY A 211 -2.52 8.46 21.92
N ALA A 212 -2.60 9.12 20.78
CA ALA A 212 -2.25 8.58 19.48
C ALA A 212 -0.96 7.76 19.55
N GLN A 213 -1.05 6.44 19.28
CA GLN A 213 0.12 5.59 19.20
C GLN A 213 1.05 6.16 18.12
N LYS A 214 2.19 6.71 18.54
CA LYS A 214 3.31 6.93 17.63
C LYS A 214 3.77 5.55 17.17
N THR A 215 3.26 5.11 16.02
CA THR A 215 3.63 3.84 15.41
C THR A 215 5.09 3.93 14.99
N GLY A 216 5.97 3.32 15.78
CA GLY A 216 7.38 3.19 15.43
C GLY A 216 7.55 2.44 14.11
N VAL A 217 8.72 2.56 13.48
CA VAL A 217 9.09 1.88 12.23
C VAL A 217 8.80 0.37 12.29
N ILE A 218 8.97 -0.24 13.47
CA ILE A 218 8.69 -1.65 13.73
C ILE A 218 7.18 -1.95 13.71
N SER A 219 6.34 -1.05 14.21
CA SER A 219 4.87 -1.19 14.21
C SER A 219 4.31 -1.10 12.78
N ASN A 220 4.83 -0.18 11.95
CA ASN A 220 4.44 -0.06 10.54
C ASN A 220 5.00 -1.20 9.67
N ALA A 221 6.17 -1.74 10.00
CA ALA A 221 6.70 -2.93 9.33
C ALA A 221 5.93 -4.21 9.71
N ALA A 222 5.45 -4.31 10.96
CA ALA A 222 4.66 -5.43 11.44
C ALA A 222 3.21 -5.42 10.90
N SER A 223 2.65 -4.25 10.60
CA SER A 223 1.34 -4.11 9.94
C SER A 223 1.39 -4.30 8.42
N ASN A 224 2.57 -4.61 7.86
CA ASN A 224 2.72 -4.92 6.43
C ASN A 224 1.86 -6.15 6.07
N PRO A 225 0.95 -6.04 5.09
CA PRO A 225 0.10 -7.15 4.64
C PRO A 225 0.87 -8.41 4.25
N GLY A 226 2.08 -8.25 3.70
CA GLY A 226 2.98 -9.36 3.38
C GLY A 226 3.51 -10.08 4.62
N VAL A 227 3.75 -9.35 5.72
CA VAL A 227 4.15 -9.94 7.01
C VAL A 227 3.00 -10.72 7.62
N ILE A 228 1.78 -10.16 7.58
CA ILE A 228 0.56 -10.83 8.06
C ILE A 228 0.28 -12.10 7.26
N LEU A 229 0.37 -12.04 5.93
CA LEU A 229 0.21 -13.19 5.05
C LEU A 229 1.28 -14.25 5.32
N GLY A 230 2.55 -13.85 5.46
CA GLY A 230 3.65 -14.76 5.77
C GLY A 230 3.49 -15.45 7.13
N MET A 231 3.02 -14.72 8.15
CA MET A 231 2.66 -15.28 9.45
C MET A 231 1.50 -16.27 9.32
N GLY A 232 0.45 -15.95 8.57
CA GLY A 232 -0.67 -16.86 8.30
C GLY A 232 -0.24 -18.16 7.60
N LEU A 233 0.61 -18.06 6.59
CA LEU A 233 1.20 -19.20 5.88
C LEU A 233 2.07 -20.05 6.82
N THR A 234 2.81 -19.41 7.73
CA THR A 234 3.64 -20.10 8.73
C THR A 234 2.76 -20.90 9.70
N THR A 235 1.65 -20.32 10.16
CA THR A 235 0.67 -20.97 11.02
C THR A 235 -0.02 -22.14 10.31
N ALA A 236 -0.42 -21.98 9.05
CA ALA A 236 -1.00 -23.07 8.26
C ALA A 236 -0.03 -24.24 8.06
N ALA A 237 1.25 -23.93 7.83
CA ALA A 237 2.31 -24.93 7.72
C ALA A 237 2.54 -25.69 9.04
N LEU A 238 2.49 -24.99 10.19
CA LEU A 238 2.58 -25.60 11.52
C LEU A 238 1.40 -26.52 11.83
N LEU A 239 0.18 -26.09 11.53
CA LEU A 239 -1.04 -26.90 11.70
C LEU A 239 -1.01 -28.15 10.81
N GLY A 240 -0.54 -28.02 9.57
CA GLY A 240 -0.38 -29.17 8.68
C GLY A 240 0.71 -30.13 9.14
N MET A 241 1.84 -29.64 9.67
CA MET A 241 2.84 -30.50 10.30
C MET A 241 2.25 -31.26 11.48
N PHE A 242 1.53 -30.57 12.37
CA PHE A 242 0.88 -31.19 13.52
C PHE A 242 -0.09 -32.30 13.08
N LYS A 243 -0.94 -32.03 12.09
CA LYS A 243 -1.84 -33.03 11.51
C LYS A 243 -1.10 -34.23 10.92
N SER A 244 -0.06 -33.99 10.10
CA SER A 244 0.74 -35.07 9.49
C SER A 244 1.50 -35.89 10.54
N SER A 245 2.00 -35.25 11.61
CA SER A 245 2.64 -35.95 12.72
C SER A 245 1.66 -36.81 13.51
N PHE A 246 0.43 -36.35 13.74
CA PHE A 246 -0.64 -37.14 14.37
C PHE A 246 -1.05 -38.35 13.54
N LEU A 247 -1.04 -38.21 12.21
CA LEU A 247 -1.38 -39.29 11.28
C LEU A 247 -0.20 -40.22 10.95
N GLY A 248 0.98 -39.99 11.53
CA GLY A 248 2.19 -40.77 11.26
C GLY A 248 2.78 -40.56 9.85
N ASP A 249 2.30 -39.57 9.10
CA ASP A 249 2.75 -39.23 7.75
C ASP A 249 4.04 -38.40 7.80
N LYS A 250 5.17 -39.10 7.79
CA LYS A 250 6.51 -38.49 7.84
C LYS A 250 6.83 -37.64 6.61
N VAL A 251 6.32 -38.01 5.44
CA VAL A 251 6.58 -37.30 4.17
C VAL A 251 5.77 -36.00 4.13
N GLY A 252 4.50 -36.05 4.53
CA GLY A 252 3.65 -34.86 4.68
C GLY A 252 4.21 -33.89 5.73
N ALA A 253 4.66 -34.39 6.88
CA ALA A 253 5.29 -33.55 7.90
C ALA A 253 6.56 -32.84 7.39
N GLN A 254 7.40 -33.56 6.63
CA GLN A 254 8.60 -32.98 6.02
C GLN A 254 8.28 -31.93 4.96
N LYS A 255 7.23 -32.14 4.16
CA LYS A 255 6.74 -31.17 3.17
C LYS A 255 6.17 -29.91 3.82
N MET A 256 5.39 -30.06 4.89
CA MET A 256 4.88 -28.93 5.66
C MET A 256 6.01 -28.16 6.39
N MET A 257 7.10 -28.84 6.78
CA MET A 257 8.30 -28.18 7.29
C MET A 257 8.99 -27.31 6.23
N GLN A 258 9.05 -27.76 4.97
CA GLN A 258 9.58 -26.95 3.87
C GLN A 258 8.71 -25.72 3.61
N TYR A 259 7.37 -25.87 3.61
CA TYR A 259 6.45 -24.74 3.46
C TYR A 259 6.56 -23.74 4.60
N ARG A 260 6.77 -24.19 5.84
CA ARG A 260 7.04 -23.30 6.97
C ARG A 260 8.29 -22.45 6.74
N ILE A 261 9.39 -23.06 6.29
CA ILE A 261 10.65 -22.35 6.02
C ILE A 261 10.45 -21.31 4.92
N MET A 262 9.75 -21.67 3.84
CA MET A 262 9.42 -20.73 2.76
C MET A 262 8.55 -19.55 3.25
N ALA A 263 7.53 -19.84 4.07
CA ALA A 263 6.65 -18.82 4.65
C ALA A 263 7.39 -17.88 5.61
N GLN A 264 8.34 -18.40 6.41
CA GLN A 264 9.19 -17.60 7.29
C GLN A 264 10.14 -16.71 6.47
N PHE A 265 10.74 -17.24 5.41
CA PHE A 265 11.60 -16.45 4.53
C PHE A 265 10.82 -15.32 3.82
N PHE A 266 9.60 -15.62 3.36
CA PHE A 266 8.68 -14.61 2.83
C PHE A 266 8.34 -13.53 3.87
N THR A 267 7.99 -13.93 5.09
CA THR A 267 7.71 -12.99 6.20
C THR A 267 8.89 -12.06 6.48
N VAL A 268 10.11 -12.62 6.60
CA VAL A 268 11.33 -11.84 6.86
C VAL A 268 11.63 -10.90 5.68
N THR A 269 11.48 -11.38 4.44
CA THR A 269 11.67 -10.54 3.25
C THR A 269 10.65 -9.41 3.19
N ALA A 270 9.37 -9.68 3.47
CA ALA A 270 8.32 -8.67 3.54
C ALA A 270 8.56 -7.67 4.66
N LEU A 271 9.10 -8.11 5.81
CA LEU A 271 9.45 -7.24 6.93
C LEU A 271 10.65 -6.35 6.60
N VAL A 272 11.71 -6.89 6.01
CA VAL A 272 12.89 -6.13 5.57
C VAL A 272 12.54 -5.16 4.45
N ALA A 273 11.75 -5.60 3.46
CA ALA A 273 11.21 -4.72 2.43
C ALA A 273 10.35 -3.62 3.06
N GLY A 274 9.51 -3.97 4.04
CA GLY A 274 8.72 -3.02 4.81
C GLY A 274 9.59 -1.99 5.53
N VAL A 275 10.61 -2.40 6.27
CA VAL A 275 11.54 -1.49 6.96
C VAL A 275 12.35 -0.64 5.97
N THR A 276 12.74 -1.19 4.82
CA THR A 276 13.51 -0.46 3.80
C THR A 276 12.64 0.56 3.05
N ILE A 277 11.39 0.21 2.75
CA ILE A 277 10.44 1.04 2.00
C ILE A 277 9.74 2.06 2.91
N PHE A 278 9.38 1.67 4.14
CA PHE A 278 8.64 2.51 5.08
C PHE A 278 9.54 3.16 6.15
N GLY A 279 10.62 2.51 6.58
CA GLY A 279 11.60 3.06 7.53
C GLY A 279 12.54 4.10 6.92
N GLY A 280 12.58 4.21 5.59
CA GLY A 280 13.32 5.23 4.85
C GLY A 280 12.52 6.47 4.46
N ARG A 281 11.26 6.65 4.93
CA ARG A 281 10.48 7.86 4.65
C ARG A 281 11.08 9.04 5.42
N ARG A 282 12.07 9.71 4.82
CA ARG A 282 12.51 11.06 5.22
C ARG A 282 11.27 11.96 5.25
N LEU A 283 11.11 12.73 6.32
CA LEU A 283 10.42 14.02 6.23
C LEU A 283 11.23 14.82 5.20
N THR A 284 10.73 14.88 3.97
CA THR A 284 11.31 15.73 2.95
C THR A 284 11.05 17.17 3.37
N ASN A 285 12.00 18.09 3.08
CA ASN A 285 11.73 19.50 3.29
C ASN A 285 10.70 19.92 2.23
N VAL A 286 9.41 19.81 2.59
CA VAL A 286 8.30 19.99 1.65
C VAL A 286 7.99 21.47 1.52
N HIS A 287 7.87 21.92 0.27
CA HIS A 287 7.38 23.26 -0.03
C HIS A 287 5.91 23.35 0.39
N VAL A 288 5.61 24.21 1.37
CA VAL A 288 4.25 24.58 1.79
C VAL A 288 4.26 26.08 2.03
N ASP A 289 3.30 26.77 1.45
CA ASP A 289 3.17 28.22 1.44
C ASP A 289 1.68 28.61 1.54
N GLY A 290 1.41 29.89 1.68
CA GLY A 290 0.08 30.45 1.89
C GLY A 290 -0.20 30.86 3.33
N GLU A 291 -1.45 31.18 3.60
CA GLU A 291 -1.90 31.85 4.82
C GLU A 291 -2.98 31.03 5.53
N TYR A 292 -2.99 31.10 6.85
CA TYR A 292 -4.04 30.53 7.69
C TYR A 292 -4.12 31.29 9.01
N ASP A 293 -5.33 31.37 9.56
CA ASP A 293 -5.54 31.94 10.88
C ASP A 293 -4.94 31.00 11.96
N PRO A 294 -4.35 31.53 13.05
CA PRO A 294 -3.65 30.71 14.05
C PRO A 294 -4.47 29.55 14.62
N GLU A 295 -5.78 29.77 14.81
CA GLU A 295 -6.76 28.78 15.27
C GLU A 295 -6.91 27.59 14.30
N TRP A 296 -6.63 27.81 13.01
CA TRP A 296 -6.72 26.83 11.93
C TRP A 296 -5.39 26.15 11.62
N LYS A 297 -4.36 26.38 12.43
CA LYS A 297 -3.05 25.70 12.32
C LYS A 297 -3.14 24.17 12.19
N PRO A 298 -4.03 23.44 12.91
CA PRO A 298 -4.13 21.99 12.75
C PRO A 298 -4.42 21.55 11.31
N VAL A 299 -5.23 22.32 10.57
CA VAL A 299 -5.54 22.06 9.16
C VAL A 299 -4.30 22.25 8.28
N ALA A 300 -3.53 23.32 8.49
CA ALA A 300 -2.27 23.55 7.79
C ALA A 300 -1.23 22.46 8.08
N ASP A 301 -1.16 21.98 9.34
CA ASP A 301 -0.30 20.86 9.72
C ASP A 301 -0.73 19.55 9.05
N ALA A 302 -2.04 19.28 8.95
CA ALA A 302 -2.57 18.11 8.25
C ALA A 302 -2.27 18.13 6.75
N PHE A 303 -2.34 19.32 6.12
CA PHE A 303 -1.93 19.52 4.73
C PHE A 303 -0.44 19.27 4.53
N ARG A 304 0.41 19.85 5.38
CA ARG A 304 1.86 19.59 5.37
C ARG A 304 2.15 18.10 5.54
N LEU A 305 1.46 17.43 6.47
CA LEU A 305 1.63 16.01 6.72
C LEU A 305 1.27 15.15 5.50
N ASN A 306 0.27 15.56 4.69
CA ASN A 306 -0.03 14.87 3.43
C ASN A 306 1.18 14.86 2.48
N LEU A 307 1.90 15.99 2.37
CA LEU A 307 3.10 16.12 1.54
C LEU A 307 4.28 15.36 2.16
N GLU A 308 4.55 15.54 3.45
CA GLU A 308 5.66 14.89 4.15
C GLU A 308 5.59 13.37 4.12
N GLN A 309 4.38 12.82 4.23
CA GLN A 309 4.13 11.37 4.15
C GLN A 309 4.02 10.85 2.72
N ASN A 310 4.18 11.72 1.72
CA ASN A 310 4.05 11.42 0.30
C ASN A 310 2.66 10.84 -0.04
N TRP A 311 1.64 11.21 0.73
CA TRP A 311 0.24 10.95 0.40
C TRP A 311 -0.24 11.90 -0.69
N GLU A 312 0.18 13.16 -0.58
CA GLU A 312 0.23 14.10 -1.69
C GLU A 312 1.60 13.96 -2.35
N ARG A 313 1.65 13.32 -3.51
CA ARG A 313 2.93 12.98 -4.16
C ARG A 313 3.48 14.13 -5.00
N SER A 314 2.62 14.99 -5.48
CA SER A 314 2.96 16.03 -6.45
C SER A 314 2.78 17.38 -5.78
N GLY A 315 1.67 18.08 -6.03
CA GLY A 315 1.29 19.30 -5.34
C GLY A 315 -0.22 19.42 -5.19
N ALA A 316 -0.62 20.34 -4.32
CA ALA A 316 -2.02 20.61 -4.04
C ALA A 316 -2.22 22.04 -3.54
N ALA A 317 -3.48 22.47 -3.56
CA ALA A 317 -3.97 23.67 -2.90
C ALA A 317 -5.23 23.35 -2.10
N PHE A 318 -5.38 23.96 -0.93
CA PHE A 318 -6.51 23.77 -0.03
C PHE A 318 -6.98 25.11 0.54
N VAL A 319 -8.29 25.34 0.47
CA VAL A 319 -8.91 26.58 0.91
C VAL A 319 -10.10 26.26 1.81
N VAL A 320 -10.21 26.98 2.92
CA VAL A 320 -11.34 26.93 3.84
C VAL A 320 -11.84 28.35 4.07
N HIS A 321 -13.14 28.55 3.84
CA HIS A 321 -13.85 29.70 4.37
C HIS A 321 -14.71 29.26 5.55
N HIS A 322 -14.73 30.06 6.61
CA HIS A 322 -15.62 29.89 7.76
C HIS A 322 -16.31 31.23 8.04
N LYS A 323 -17.65 31.23 8.13
CA LYS A 323 -18.47 32.46 8.30
C LYS A 323 -18.17 33.53 7.25
N GLY A 324 -17.84 33.08 6.04
CA GLY A 324 -17.53 33.96 4.90
C GLY A 324 -16.17 34.64 4.94
N VAL A 325 -15.30 34.30 5.90
CA VAL A 325 -13.90 34.73 5.97
C VAL A 325 -13.01 33.57 5.51
N LYS A 326 -11.98 33.86 4.72
CA LYS A 326 -11.02 32.87 4.26
C LYS A 326 -9.98 32.61 5.36
N VAL A 327 -10.20 31.55 6.12
CA VAL A 327 -9.40 31.19 7.31
C VAL A 327 -8.21 30.29 6.99
N VAL A 328 -8.23 29.60 5.84
CA VAL A 328 -7.12 28.80 5.32
C VAL A 328 -7.02 28.98 3.82
N ASP A 329 -5.82 29.23 3.31
CA ASP A 329 -5.49 29.36 1.89
C ASP A 329 -4.04 28.96 1.68
N ILE A 330 -3.83 27.65 1.52
CA ILE A 330 -2.50 27.03 1.54
C ILE A 330 -2.27 26.20 0.28
N TRP A 331 -1.01 26.12 -0.14
CA TRP A 331 -0.59 25.27 -1.25
C TRP A 331 0.81 24.73 -1.01
N GLY A 332 1.19 23.71 -1.78
CA GLY A 332 2.49 23.09 -1.60
C GLY A 332 2.80 22.00 -2.60
N GLY A 333 4.03 21.50 -2.55
CA GLY A 333 4.56 20.52 -3.48
C GLY A 333 4.88 21.12 -4.86
N PHE A 334 4.65 20.34 -5.92
CA PHE A 334 5.03 20.68 -7.28
C PHE A 334 3.81 20.84 -8.18
N ALA A 335 3.75 21.94 -8.94
CA ALA A 335 2.84 22.11 -10.07
C ALA A 335 3.26 21.20 -11.24
N ASP A 336 4.55 20.92 -11.38
CA ASP A 336 5.08 19.91 -12.29
C ASP A 336 6.35 19.32 -11.68
N ARG A 337 6.30 18.03 -11.35
CA ARG A 337 7.39 17.33 -10.69
C ARG A 337 8.55 17.04 -11.64
N GLU A 338 8.29 16.84 -12.93
CA GLU A 338 9.32 16.53 -13.92
C GLU A 338 10.25 17.72 -14.14
N SER A 339 9.69 18.94 -14.12
CA SER A 339 10.44 20.21 -14.26
C SER A 339 10.81 20.86 -12.93
N GLU A 340 10.51 20.21 -11.80
CA GLU A 340 10.65 20.75 -10.44
C GLU A 340 9.95 22.10 -10.21
N ARG A 341 8.96 22.45 -11.05
CA ARG A 341 8.18 23.67 -10.87
C ARG A 341 7.29 23.53 -9.64
N LYS A 342 7.62 24.29 -8.60
CA LYS A 342 6.86 24.34 -7.35
C LYS A 342 5.44 24.85 -7.58
N TRP A 343 4.51 24.37 -6.76
CA TRP A 343 3.18 24.94 -6.70
C TRP A 343 3.26 26.36 -6.14
N SER A 344 2.64 27.31 -6.82
CA SER A 344 2.55 28.72 -6.46
C SER A 344 1.10 29.13 -6.22
N ARG A 345 0.90 30.33 -5.65
CA ARG A 345 -0.42 30.92 -5.36
C ARG A 345 -1.38 30.92 -6.56
N ASP A 346 -0.82 31.10 -7.75
CA ASP A 346 -1.52 31.29 -9.03
C ASP A 346 -1.46 30.04 -9.93
N THR A 347 -0.96 28.91 -9.42
CA THR A 347 -0.98 27.64 -10.15
C THR A 347 -2.42 27.20 -10.42
N LEU A 348 -2.73 26.95 -11.69
CA LEU A 348 -4.03 26.47 -12.14
C LEU A 348 -4.02 24.94 -12.21
N SER A 349 -5.11 24.27 -11.84
CA SER A 349 -5.23 22.81 -12.01
C SER A 349 -6.57 22.45 -12.62
N ILE A 350 -6.61 21.33 -13.36
CA ILE A 350 -7.86 20.74 -13.83
C ILE A 350 -8.67 20.28 -12.62
N ALA A 351 -9.91 20.77 -12.53
CA ALA A 351 -10.83 20.50 -11.45
C ALA A 351 -11.67 19.23 -11.68
N PHE A 352 -11.52 18.58 -12.84
CA PHE A 352 -12.30 17.40 -13.24
C PHE A 352 -13.81 17.68 -13.06
N SER A 353 -14.54 16.75 -12.46
CA SER A 353 -15.97 16.86 -12.28
C SER A 353 -16.42 17.96 -11.32
N CYS A 354 -15.53 18.60 -10.55
CA CYS A 354 -15.88 19.83 -9.82
C CYS A 354 -16.37 20.93 -10.78
N SER A 355 -15.93 20.91 -12.04
CA SER A 355 -16.42 21.78 -13.11
C SER A 355 -17.94 21.72 -13.31
N LYS A 356 -18.57 20.56 -13.02
CA LYS A 356 -20.03 20.40 -13.15
C LYS A 356 -20.78 21.30 -12.20
N ALA A 357 -20.22 21.56 -11.01
CA ALA A 357 -20.80 22.53 -10.09
C ALA A 357 -20.77 23.95 -10.69
N MET A 358 -19.68 24.33 -11.36
CA MET A 358 -19.59 25.64 -12.02
C MET A 358 -20.59 25.74 -13.17
N GLY A 359 -20.72 24.67 -13.98
CA GLY A 359 -21.76 24.60 -15.02
C GLY A 359 -23.18 24.66 -14.45
N ALA A 360 -23.45 24.01 -13.32
CA ALA A 360 -24.76 24.06 -12.66
C ALA A 360 -25.10 25.48 -12.15
N ILE A 361 -24.11 26.22 -11.64
CA ILE A 361 -24.27 27.62 -11.23
C ILE A 361 -24.60 28.52 -12.43
N VAL A 362 -23.98 28.28 -13.59
CA VAL A 362 -24.32 28.99 -14.83
C VAL A 362 -25.80 28.77 -15.19
N ILE A 363 -26.27 27.53 -15.15
CA ILE A 363 -27.68 27.21 -15.44
C ILE A 363 -28.61 27.86 -14.41
N ALA A 364 -28.26 27.82 -13.13
CA ALA A 364 -29.04 28.45 -12.08
C ALA A 364 -29.16 29.97 -12.31
N LYS A 365 -28.07 30.63 -12.68
CA LYS A 365 -28.06 32.06 -13.01
C LYS A 365 -28.95 32.39 -14.22
N LEU A 366 -28.87 31.59 -15.28
CA LEU A 366 -29.76 31.74 -16.44
C LEU A 366 -31.24 31.56 -16.07
N ILE A 367 -31.55 30.58 -15.22
CA ILE A 367 -32.91 30.35 -14.73
C ILE A 367 -33.42 31.58 -13.96
N ASP A 368 -32.56 32.17 -13.12
CA ASP A 368 -32.89 33.35 -12.33
C ASP A 368 -33.17 34.59 -13.19
N GLU A 369 -32.40 34.78 -14.26
CA GLU A 369 -32.52 35.94 -15.15
C GLU A 369 -33.68 35.82 -16.16
N GLU A 370 -33.85 34.65 -16.80
CA GLU A 370 -34.75 34.51 -17.97
C GLU A 370 -35.95 33.57 -17.72
N PHE A 371 -35.79 32.53 -16.91
CA PHE A 371 -36.79 31.47 -16.74
C PHE A 371 -37.74 31.73 -15.55
N GLY A 372 -37.32 32.56 -14.59
CA GLY A 372 -38.14 33.04 -13.47
C GLY A 372 -39.30 33.94 -13.89
N GLN A 373 -39.34 34.42 -15.13
CA GLN A 373 -40.45 35.22 -15.66
C GLN A 373 -41.57 34.34 -16.25
N HIS A 374 -42.82 34.64 -15.85
CA HIS A 374 -44.06 34.04 -16.37
C HIS A 374 -44.35 32.57 -16.04
N GLY A 375 -43.93 32.08 -14.86
CA GLY A 375 -44.49 30.84 -14.29
C GLY A 375 -44.18 29.53 -15.03
N LYS A 376 -43.11 29.49 -15.84
CA LYS A 376 -42.75 28.34 -16.70
C LYS A 376 -42.07 27.17 -15.96
N GLY A 377 -42.30 27.02 -14.65
CA GLY A 377 -41.57 26.11 -13.73
C GLY A 377 -41.79 24.60 -13.88
N ASN A 378 -42.53 24.12 -14.89
CA ASN A 378 -42.74 22.68 -15.15
C ASN A 378 -41.63 22.12 -16.05
N VAL A 379 -40.48 21.80 -15.45
CA VAL A 379 -39.16 21.75 -16.10
C VAL A 379 -38.70 20.34 -16.56
N THR A 380 -38.31 20.24 -17.84
CA THR A 380 -37.54 19.13 -18.46
C THR A 380 -36.01 19.31 -18.36
N VAL A 381 -35.51 20.53 -18.13
CA VAL A 381 -34.09 20.86 -17.88
C VAL A 381 -33.54 20.15 -16.62
N ARG A 382 -34.42 19.89 -15.65
CA ARG A 382 -34.11 19.22 -14.38
C ARG A 382 -33.54 17.84 -14.62
N TRP A 383 -34.04 17.11 -15.61
CA TRP A 383 -33.51 15.78 -15.95
C TRP A 383 -32.10 15.83 -16.53
N LEU A 384 -31.72 16.92 -17.19
CA LEU A 384 -30.36 17.09 -17.72
C LEU A 384 -29.36 17.35 -16.58
N VAL A 385 -29.68 18.28 -15.67
CA VAL A 385 -28.80 18.61 -14.53
C VAL A 385 -28.78 17.53 -13.44
N THR A 386 -29.79 16.65 -13.38
CA THR A 386 -29.86 15.52 -12.41
C THR A 386 -29.44 14.17 -13.00
N HIS A 387 -28.85 14.14 -14.19
CA HIS A 387 -28.40 12.90 -14.86
C HIS A 387 -29.51 11.87 -15.17
N LYS A 388 -30.76 12.32 -15.36
CA LYS A 388 -31.94 11.48 -15.67
C LYS A 388 -32.29 11.42 -17.16
N ALA A 389 -31.58 12.16 -18.03
CA ALA A 389 -31.91 12.26 -19.45
C ALA A 389 -31.53 11.05 -20.32
N GLY A 390 -30.70 10.12 -19.80
CA GLY A 390 -30.28 8.94 -20.55
C GLY A 390 -29.25 9.19 -21.66
N LEU A 391 -28.47 10.27 -21.60
CA LEU A 391 -27.45 10.62 -22.61
C LEU A 391 -26.04 10.51 -22.05
N ALA A 392 -25.75 9.46 -21.28
CA ALA A 392 -24.45 9.31 -20.60
C ALA A 392 -23.32 8.87 -21.53
N TYR A 393 -23.63 8.19 -22.63
CA TYR A 393 -22.69 7.77 -23.66
C TYR A 393 -23.37 7.76 -25.04
N THR A 394 -22.56 7.83 -26.09
CA THR A 394 -23.02 7.80 -27.48
C THR A 394 -22.71 6.45 -28.13
N ASP A 395 -23.52 6.05 -29.12
CA ASP A 395 -23.30 4.79 -29.84
C ASP A 395 -22.04 4.85 -30.73
N HIS A 396 -21.67 6.06 -31.16
CA HIS A 396 -20.48 6.33 -31.95
C HIS A 396 -19.50 7.25 -31.18
N PRO A 397 -18.17 7.00 -31.26
CA PRO A 397 -17.18 7.86 -30.63
C PRO A 397 -17.21 9.29 -31.18
N ILE A 398 -17.15 10.26 -30.27
CA ILE A 398 -16.97 11.67 -30.58
C ILE A 398 -15.47 11.95 -30.68
N THR A 399 -15.02 12.44 -31.84
CA THR A 399 -13.62 12.83 -32.04
C THR A 399 -13.36 14.24 -31.47
N LEU A 400 -12.08 14.57 -31.21
CA LEU A 400 -11.72 15.92 -30.76
C LEU A 400 -12.15 17.01 -31.76
N GLU A 401 -12.02 16.75 -33.07
CA GLU A 401 -12.45 17.68 -34.13
C GLU A 401 -13.97 17.84 -34.22
N MET A 402 -14.75 16.85 -33.77
CA MET A 402 -16.19 17.01 -33.58
C MET A 402 -16.47 17.84 -32.31
N ALA A 403 -15.76 17.56 -31.22
CA ALA A 403 -15.93 18.25 -29.94
C ALA A 403 -15.66 19.76 -30.01
N LYS A 404 -14.76 20.21 -30.90
CA LYS A 404 -14.48 21.63 -31.15
C LYS A 404 -15.63 22.39 -31.84
N ARG A 405 -16.68 21.70 -32.30
CA ARG A 405 -17.80 22.24 -33.09
C ARG A 405 -19.13 22.04 -32.36
N PRO A 406 -19.61 23.03 -31.58
CA PRO A 406 -20.81 22.89 -30.77
C PRO A 406 -22.06 22.44 -31.56
N GLU A 407 -22.23 22.92 -32.79
CA GLU A 407 -23.33 22.55 -33.68
C GLU A 407 -23.30 21.08 -34.13
N VAL A 408 -22.11 20.48 -34.22
CA VAL A 408 -21.95 19.06 -34.53
C VAL A 408 -22.31 18.22 -33.31
N ILE A 409 -21.83 18.62 -32.13
CA ILE A 409 -22.16 17.95 -30.87
C ILE A 409 -23.66 18.01 -30.56
N ASP A 410 -24.28 19.17 -30.76
CA ASP A 410 -25.73 19.35 -30.58
C ASP A 410 -26.52 18.36 -31.42
N ARG A 411 -26.13 18.17 -32.69
CA ARG A 411 -26.77 17.22 -33.60
C ARG A 411 -26.59 15.78 -33.13
N ILE A 412 -25.36 15.40 -32.78
CA ILE A 412 -25.04 14.05 -32.27
C ILE A 412 -25.89 13.74 -31.03
N LEU A 413 -25.96 14.67 -30.07
CA LEU A 413 -26.71 14.45 -28.83
C LEU A 413 -28.23 14.48 -29.03
N ALA A 414 -28.74 15.27 -29.98
CA ALA A 414 -30.16 15.32 -30.32
C ALA A 414 -30.63 14.05 -31.06
N GLU A 415 -29.78 13.48 -31.91
CA GLU A 415 -30.06 12.24 -32.66
C GLU A 415 -29.82 10.98 -31.82
N GLN A 416 -29.02 11.07 -30.75
CA GLN A 416 -28.72 9.96 -29.86
C GLN A 416 -30.00 9.46 -29.17
N LYS A 417 -30.34 8.20 -29.42
CA LYS A 417 -31.36 7.50 -28.64
C LYS A 417 -30.91 7.43 -27.17
N PRO A 418 -31.75 7.83 -26.20
CA PRO A 418 -31.39 7.70 -24.79
C PRO A 418 -31.00 6.26 -24.43
N ASN A 419 -29.88 6.11 -23.73
CA ASN A 419 -29.34 4.86 -23.20
C ASN A 419 -30.36 4.13 -22.30
N TRP A 420 -31.29 4.88 -21.68
CA TRP A 420 -32.47 4.41 -20.95
C TRP A 420 -33.63 5.42 -21.11
N PRO A 421 -34.90 5.04 -20.88
CA PRO A 421 -36.02 5.97 -20.95
C PRO A 421 -35.82 7.16 -19.97
N PRO A 422 -35.92 8.42 -20.43
CA PRO A 422 -35.70 9.58 -19.57
C PRO A 422 -36.57 9.56 -18.30
N GLY A 423 -36.00 9.95 -17.16
CA GLY A 423 -36.66 9.96 -15.87
C GLY A 423 -36.73 8.61 -15.14
N THR A 424 -36.48 7.48 -15.82
CA THR A 424 -36.61 6.14 -15.22
C THR A 424 -35.36 5.66 -14.46
N ALA A 425 -34.19 6.23 -14.77
CA ALA A 425 -32.94 5.95 -14.06
C ALA A 425 -32.05 7.20 -14.00
N VAL A 426 -31.11 7.19 -13.06
CA VAL A 426 -30.01 8.16 -12.95
C VAL A 426 -28.75 7.47 -13.44
N GLY A 427 -27.98 8.11 -14.33
CA GLY A 427 -26.70 7.56 -14.75
C GLY A 427 -25.72 8.66 -15.11
N TYR A 428 -24.51 8.60 -14.55
CA TYR A 428 -23.56 9.71 -14.62
C TYR A 428 -23.17 10.08 -16.06
N HIS A 429 -23.54 11.29 -16.48
CA HIS A 429 -23.15 11.87 -17.77
C HIS A 429 -21.75 12.46 -17.61
N ALA A 430 -20.72 11.61 -17.67
CA ALA A 430 -19.36 11.98 -17.28
C ALA A 430 -18.80 13.17 -18.09
N VAL A 431 -19.04 13.18 -19.41
CA VAL A 431 -18.60 14.25 -20.33
C VAL A 431 -19.78 14.96 -20.98
N THR A 432 -20.78 14.20 -21.47
CA THR A 432 -21.93 14.76 -22.19
C THR A 432 -22.72 15.79 -21.39
N HIS A 433 -22.67 15.75 -20.05
CA HIS A 433 -23.28 16.76 -19.19
C HIS A 433 -22.88 18.18 -19.59
N GLY A 434 -21.60 18.44 -19.81
CA GLY A 434 -21.14 19.80 -20.06
C GLY A 434 -21.56 20.33 -21.43
N TRP A 435 -21.64 19.45 -22.44
CA TRP A 435 -22.19 19.80 -23.75
C TRP A 435 -23.71 20.03 -23.70
N LEU A 436 -24.44 19.24 -22.92
CA LEU A 436 -25.87 19.47 -22.70
C LEU A 436 -26.12 20.82 -22.00
N LEU A 437 -25.28 21.19 -21.02
CA LEU A 437 -25.38 22.50 -20.40
C LEU A 437 -25.04 23.63 -21.39
N ASP A 438 -23.97 23.48 -22.16
CA ASP A 438 -23.59 24.45 -23.20
C ASP A 438 -24.70 24.65 -24.25
N ALA A 439 -25.31 23.55 -24.70
CA ALA A 439 -26.46 23.55 -25.60
C ALA A 439 -27.66 24.33 -25.03
N ILE A 440 -27.95 24.22 -23.73
CA ILE A 440 -28.99 24.99 -23.05
C ILE A 440 -28.59 26.47 -23.02
N VAL A 441 -27.38 26.79 -22.56
CA VAL A 441 -26.87 28.16 -22.44
C VAL A 441 -26.99 28.88 -23.78
N ARG A 442 -26.46 28.32 -24.88
CA ARG A 442 -26.49 28.95 -26.20
C ARG A 442 -27.90 29.21 -26.76
N ARG A 443 -28.88 28.39 -26.38
CA ARG A 443 -30.27 28.50 -26.86
C ARG A 443 -31.10 29.45 -26.02
N VAL A 444 -30.80 29.53 -24.72
CA VAL A 444 -31.55 30.33 -23.76
C VAL A 444 -30.97 31.74 -23.72
N ASP A 445 -29.65 31.86 -23.54
CA ASP A 445 -28.94 33.15 -23.52
C ASP A 445 -29.28 33.97 -24.78
N GLY A 446 -29.87 35.14 -24.58
CA GLY A 446 -30.27 36.03 -25.70
C GLY A 446 -29.10 36.48 -26.61
N LYS A 447 -27.84 36.26 -26.20
CA LYS A 447 -26.62 36.53 -27.00
C LYS A 447 -26.00 35.26 -27.59
N SER A 448 -26.59 34.09 -27.36
CA SER A 448 -26.10 32.77 -27.78
C SER A 448 -24.64 32.50 -27.42
N ARG A 449 -24.20 32.97 -26.25
CA ARG A 449 -22.85 32.70 -25.73
C ARG A 449 -22.73 31.22 -25.36
N THR A 450 -21.51 30.70 -25.44
CA THR A 450 -21.16 29.38 -24.92
C THR A 450 -21.16 29.39 -23.39
N VAL A 451 -21.20 28.20 -22.76
CA VAL A 451 -21.18 28.06 -21.29
C VAL A 451 -19.96 28.74 -20.66
N GLY A 452 -18.79 28.62 -21.27
CA GLY A 452 -17.57 29.20 -20.75
C GLY A 452 -17.52 30.71 -20.92
N ARG A 453 -18.01 31.22 -22.06
CA ARG A 453 -18.13 32.66 -22.27
C ARG A 453 -19.14 33.30 -21.33
N TYR A 454 -20.31 32.67 -21.13
CA TYR A 454 -21.30 33.15 -20.16
C TYR A 454 -20.73 33.14 -18.73
N PHE A 455 -20.09 32.03 -18.30
CA PHE A 455 -19.43 31.98 -17.00
C PHE A 455 -18.39 33.09 -16.83
N LYS A 456 -17.56 33.31 -17.85
CA LYS A 456 -16.53 34.35 -17.84
C LYS A 456 -17.14 35.74 -17.65
N GLU A 457 -18.07 36.13 -18.50
CA GLU A 457 -18.63 37.48 -18.52
C GLU A 457 -19.57 37.76 -17.33
N GLU A 458 -20.36 36.76 -16.91
CA GLU A 458 -21.44 36.96 -15.94
C GLU A 458 -21.04 36.63 -14.50
N ILE A 459 -19.97 35.86 -14.30
CA ILE A 459 -19.51 35.42 -12.97
C ILE A 459 -18.04 35.78 -12.79
N ALA A 460 -17.15 35.30 -13.67
CA ALA A 460 -15.72 35.38 -13.40
C ALA A 460 -15.19 36.81 -13.43
N ASP A 461 -15.44 37.56 -14.51
CA ASP A 461 -14.95 38.92 -14.70
C ASP A 461 -15.56 39.89 -13.67
N LYS A 462 -16.83 39.70 -13.30
CA LYS A 462 -17.54 40.54 -12.32
C LYS A 462 -17.00 40.40 -10.90
N HIS A 463 -16.39 39.27 -10.59
CA HIS A 463 -15.94 38.93 -9.23
C HIS A 463 -14.44 38.63 -9.12
N GLY A 464 -13.68 38.76 -10.22
CA GLY A 464 -12.25 38.48 -10.24
C GLY A 464 -11.91 37.00 -10.04
N ILE A 465 -12.75 36.08 -10.52
CA ILE A 465 -12.57 34.64 -10.34
C ILE A 465 -11.57 34.08 -11.34
N ASP A 466 -10.53 33.44 -10.82
CA ASP A 466 -9.46 32.79 -11.59
C ASP A 466 -9.79 31.31 -11.86
N PHE A 467 -10.90 31.11 -12.57
CA PHE A 467 -11.40 29.80 -13.02
C PHE A 467 -11.93 29.92 -14.46
N PHE A 468 -11.65 28.92 -15.28
CA PHE A 468 -11.89 28.94 -16.71
C PHE A 468 -12.65 27.69 -17.14
N LEU A 469 -13.65 27.88 -17.98
CA LEU A 469 -14.31 26.84 -18.75
C LEU A 469 -13.91 27.06 -20.21
N GLY A 470 -12.82 26.42 -20.63
CA GLY A 470 -12.06 26.81 -21.83
C GLY A 470 -10.97 27.81 -21.47
N LEU A 471 -9.75 27.31 -21.25
CA LEU A 471 -8.61 28.09 -20.81
C LEU A 471 -8.01 28.90 -21.99
N PRO A 472 -7.78 30.22 -21.85
CA PRO A 472 -7.02 30.99 -22.82
C PRO A 472 -5.58 30.51 -22.91
N LEU A 473 -5.00 30.53 -24.12
CA LEU A 473 -3.61 30.10 -24.33
C LEU A 473 -2.60 30.92 -23.51
N SER A 474 -2.91 32.20 -23.23
CA SER A 474 -2.08 33.06 -22.37
C SER A 474 -1.87 32.50 -20.97
N GLU A 475 -2.85 31.77 -20.43
CA GLU A 475 -2.84 31.23 -19.06
C GLU A 475 -2.21 29.84 -18.97
N GLN A 476 -1.91 29.20 -20.12
CA GLN A 476 -1.44 27.81 -20.17
C GLN A 476 -0.17 27.56 -19.34
N HIS A 477 0.71 28.56 -19.26
CA HIS A 477 1.97 28.47 -18.50
C HIS A 477 1.77 28.25 -16.99
N ARG A 478 0.57 28.55 -16.47
CA ARG A 478 0.22 28.42 -15.05
C ARG A 478 -0.31 27.04 -14.70
N VAL A 479 -0.71 26.24 -15.70
CA VAL A 479 -1.40 24.96 -15.48
C VAL A 479 -0.45 23.90 -14.93
N SER A 480 -0.83 23.25 -13.84
CA SER A 480 -0.13 22.12 -13.24
C SER A 480 -0.24 20.88 -14.12
N ARG A 481 0.83 20.10 -14.21
CA ARG A 481 0.85 18.79 -14.88
C ARG A 481 0.20 17.73 -13.99
N ILE A 482 -0.84 17.08 -14.49
CA ILE A 482 -1.55 15.99 -13.83
C ILE A 482 -0.72 14.70 -13.91
N GLU A 483 -0.57 14.02 -12.77
CA GLU A 483 0.18 12.78 -12.62
C GLU A 483 -0.71 11.63 -12.16
N ASN A 484 -0.63 10.50 -12.87
CA ASN A 484 -1.32 9.27 -12.46
C ASN A 484 -0.61 8.58 -11.30
N PRO A 485 -1.35 7.87 -10.42
CA PRO A 485 -0.73 6.96 -9.47
C PRO A 485 0.00 5.83 -10.21
N ASN A 486 1.22 5.51 -9.80
CA ASN A 486 1.91 4.32 -10.30
C ASN A 486 1.38 3.05 -9.60
N GLY A 487 1.77 1.87 -10.10
CA GLY A 487 1.28 0.60 -9.56
C GLY A 487 1.48 0.41 -8.05
N TRP A 488 2.56 0.96 -7.49
CA TRP A 488 2.81 0.91 -6.03
C TRP A 488 1.91 1.84 -5.25
N ASN A 489 1.61 3.03 -5.79
CA ASN A 489 0.64 3.94 -5.17
C ASN A 489 -0.75 3.33 -5.15
N VAL A 490 -1.12 2.65 -6.24
CA VAL A 490 -2.40 1.93 -6.33
C VAL A 490 -2.47 0.85 -5.25
N LEU A 491 -1.44 0.02 -5.10
CA LEU A 491 -1.40 -1.01 -4.05
C LEU A 491 -1.45 -0.41 -2.64
N GLU A 492 -0.70 0.66 -2.37
CA GLU A 492 -0.71 1.32 -1.06
C GLU A 492 -2.11 1.83 -0.68
N GLU A 493 -2.83 2.43 -1.62
CA GLU A 493 -4.19 2.91 -1.38
C GLU A 493 -5.19 1.76 -1.18
N ILE A 494 -5.06 0.65 -1.93
CA ILE A 494 -5.86 -0.58 -1.71
C ILE A 494 -5.70 -1.10 -0.28
N PHE A 495 -4.45 -1.19 0.19
CA PHE A 495 -4.19 -1.72 1.53
C PHE A 495 -4.68 -0.78 2.64
N TYR A 496 -4.61 0.53 2.42
CA TYR A 496 -5.07 1.51 3.38
C TYR A 496 -6.60 1.50 3.52
N SER A 497 -7.33 1.46 2.40
CA SER A 497 -8.79 1.45 2.41
C SER A 497 -9.35 0.48 1.36
N PRO A 498 -9.46 -0.81 1.71
CA PRO A 498 -9.97 -1.83 0.80
C PRO A 498 -11.41 -1.56 0.32
N LYS A 499 -12.19 -0.82 1.11
CA LYS A 499 -13.59 -0.47 0.82
C LYS A 499 -13.75 0.72 -0.12
N ASP A 500 -12.74 1.59 -0.23
CA ASP A 500 -12.75 2.71 -1.19
C ASP A 500 -12.48 2.22 -2.63
N PHE A 501 -12.27 0.91 -2.79
CA PHE A 501 -11.77 0.31 -4.01
C PHE A 501 -12.84 -0.41 -4.81
N ASP A 502 -13.36 0.31 -5.79
CA ASP A 502 -14.20 -0.25 -6.84
C ASP A 502 -13.39 -0.60 -8.11
N VAL A 503 -12.05 -0.64 -8.05
CA VAL A 503 -11.23 -0.95 -9.23
C VAL A 503 -11.43 -2.38 -9.72
N ILE A 504 -11.73 -3.33 -8.84
CA ILE A 504 -12.13 -4.68 -9.29
C ILE A 504 -13.42 -4.59 -10.12
N ARG A 505 -14.38 -3.76 -9.70
CA ARG A 505 -15.59 -3.47 -10.48
C ARG A 505 -15.26 -2.74 -11.77
N PHE A 506 -14.36 -1.75 -11.75
CA PHE A 506 -13.92 -1.02 -12.94
C PHE A 506 -13.23 -1.94 -13.96
N LEU A 507 -12.32 -2.79 -13.49
CA LEU A 507 -11.63 -3.79 -14.32
C LEU A 507 -12.62 -4.82 -14.87
N LYS A 508 -13.57 -5.28 -14.05
CA LYS A 508 -14.64 -6.19 -14.48
C LYS A 508 -15.58 -5.53 -15.49
N ASP A 509 -15.96 -4.27 -15.28
CA ASP A 509 -16.77 -3.49 -16.22
C ASP A 509 -16.05 -3.34 -17.55
N LYS A 510 -14.77 -2.97 -17.52
CA LYS A 510 -13.94 -2.87 -18.71
C LYS A 510 -13.82 -4.21 -19.45
N TRP A 511 -13.61 -5.31 -18.72
CA TRP A 511 -13.52 -6.66 -19.30
C TRP A 511 -14.84 -7.09 -19.94
N ASN A 512 -15.97 -6.74 -19.33
CA ASN A 512 -17.32 -7.11 -19.78
C ASN A 512 -17.94 -6.09 -20.76
N ASN A 513 -17.19 -5.07 -21.20
CA ASN A 513 -17.69 -3.97 -22.02
C ASN A 513 -18.95 -3.30 -21.41
N GLY A 514 -18.90 -3.05 -20.10
CA GLY A 514 -19.98 -2.47 -19.32
C GLY A 514 -20.22 -0.99 -19.58
N THR A 515 -21.10 -0.37 -18.80
CA THR A 515 -21.60 0.99 -19.06
C THR A 515 -20.50 2.03 -18.92
N LEU A 516 -19.57 1.85 -17.97
CA LEU A 516 -18.46 2.77 -17.75
C LEU A 516 -17.40 2.67 -18.86
N ALA A 517 -17.17 1.47 -19.39
CA ALA A 517 -16.37 1.26 -20.60
C ALA A 517 -16.95 2.00 -21.80
N LYS A 518 -18.27 1.92 -22.02
CA LYS A 518 -18.97 2.65 -23.10
C LYS A 518 -18.89 4.16 -22.96
N THR A 519 -19.08 4.69 -21.75
CA THR A 519 -18.89 6.12 -21.46
C THR A 519 -17.48 6.58 -21.79
N THR A 520 -16.46 5.80 -21.44
CA THR A 520 -15.07 6.12 -21.77
C THR A 520 -14.82 6.06 -23.28
N ALA A 521 -15.37 5.05 -23.96
CA ALA A 521 -15.23 4.87 -25.40
C ALA A 521 -15.92 5.97 -26.23
N SER A 522 -16.92 6.65 -25.66
CA SER A 522 -17.61 7.77 -26.33
C SER A 522 -16.70 8.96 -26.58
N THR A 523 -15.67 9.16 -25.75
CA THR A 523 -14.75 10.31 -25.84
C THR A 523 -13.30 9.83 -25.72
N PRO A 524 -12.74 9.18 -26.75
CA PRO A 524 -11.43 8.53 -26.68
C PRO A 524 -10.26 9.52 -26.46
N PHE A 525 -10.49 10.81 -26.67
CA PHE A 525 -9.51 11.87 -26.43
C PHE A 525 -9.49 12.38 -24.97
N ILE A 526 -10.45 11.96 -24.13
CA ILE A 526 -10.50 12.27 -22.69
C ILE A 526 -10.09 11.02 -21.90
N GLN A 527 -8.79 10.83 -21.70
CA GLN A 527 -8.23 9.70 -20.96
C GLN A 527 -7.50 10.20 -19.73
N PHE A 528 -8.07 9.96 -18.55
CA PHE A 528 -7.48 10.33 -17.26
C PHE A 528 -7.01 9.13 -16.44
N VAL A 529 -7.07 7.91 -17.02
CA VAL A 529 -6.51 6.69 -16.44
C VAL A 529 -5.57 6.09 -17.48
N GLY A 530 -4.28 5.94 -17.14
CA GLY A 530 -3.26 5.47 -18.08
C GLY A 530 -2.63 6.63 -18.86
N ALA A 531 -3.12 6.91 -20.07
CA ALA A 531 -2.46 7.84 -21.02
C ALA A 531 -2.39 9.31 -20.56
N MET A 532 -3.30 9.75 -19.68
CA MET A 532 -3.39 11.13 -19.18
C MET A 532 -3.37 12.18 -20.30
N THR A 533 -4.31 12.10 -21.24
CA THR A 533 -4.42 13.08 -22.34
C THR A 533 -4.75 14.48 -21.86
N LEU A 534 -5.27 14.61 -20.63
CA LEU A 534 -5.66 15.87 -20.03
C LEU A 534 -4.51 16.84 -19.73
N ASN A 535 -3.25 16.48 -19.99
CA ASN A 535 -2.14 17.43 -19.96
C ASN A 535 -1.95 18.18 -21.30
N ASP A 536 -2.73 17.85 -22.34
CA ASP A 536 -2.66 18.48 -23.65
C ASP A 536 -3.29 19.90 -23.63
N PRO A 537 -2.50 20.96 -23.91
CA PRO A 537 -3.01 22.33 -23.99
C PRO A 537 -4.18 22.53 -24.94
N ASP A 538 -4.27 21.76 -26.03
CA ASP A 538 -5.37 21.89 -26.98
C ASP A 538 -6.69 21.41 -26.38
N LEU A 539 -6.66 20.47 -25.42
CA LEU A 539 -7.84 20.06 -24.67
C LEU A 539 -8.26 21.12 -23.64
N HIS A 540 -7.32 21.83 -23.03
CA HIS A 540 -7.63 22.86 -22.03
C HIS A 540 -8.48 24.00 -22.59
N ARG A 541 -8.34 24.27 -23.89
CA ARG A 541 -9.09 25.32 -24.61
C ARG A 541 -10.53 24.91 -24.92
N LEU A 542 -10.85 23.63 -24.86
CA LEU A 542 -12.20 23.14 -25.14
C LEU A 542 -13.15 23.55 -24.00
N GLU A 543 -14.23 24.23 -24.36
CA GLU A 543 -15.29 24.58 -23.40
C GLU A 543 -16.05 23.32 -22.96
N GLN A 544 -15.62 22.74 -21.86
CA GLN A 544 -16.17 21.49 -21.33
C GLN A 544 -16.37 21.57 -19.82
N SER A 545 -17.55 22.01 -19.42
CA SER A 545 -17.95 22.19 -18.01
C SER A 545 -18.18 20.89 -17.25
N ALA A 546 -18.01 19.71 -17.87
CA ALA A 546 -18.08 18.45 -17.15
C ALA A 546 -16.75 18.00 -16.55
N VAL A 547 -15.61 18.36 -17.14
CA VAL A 547 -14.31 17.77 -16.78
C VAL A 547 -13.10 18.69 -16.97
N LEU A 548 -13.16 19.70 -17.85
CA LEU A 548 -12.01 20.53 -18.22
C LEU A 548 -12.03 21.94 -17.60
N GLY A 549 -12.79 22.16 -16.54
CA GLY A 549 -12.66 23.40 -15.79
C GLY A 549 -11.28 23.49 -15.15
N ILE A 550 -10.60 24.61 -15.35
CA ILE A 550 -9.21 24.85 -14.90
C ILE A 550 -9.20 26.11 -14.07
N GLY A 551 -8.67 26.05 -12.86
CA GLY A 551 -8.65 27.20 -11.97
C GLY A 551 -7.80 26.97 -10.73
N THR A 552 -7.84 27.94 -9.81
CA THR A 552 -7.29 27.77 -8.47
C THR A 552 -8.34 27.18 -7.51
N ALA A 553 -7.90 26.51 -6.44
CA ALA A 553 -8.81 26.05 -5.38
C ALA A 553 -9.55 27.24 -4.74
N ARG A 554 -8.86 28.37 -4.64
CA ARG A 554 -9.41 29.63 -4.16
C ARG A 554 -10.55 30.14 -5.02
N ALA A 555 -10.38 30.18 -6.34
CA ALA A 555 -11.43 30.61 -7.25
C ALA A 555 -12.69 29.74 -7.12
N MET A 556 -12.53 28.42 -6.96
CA MET A 556 -13.69 27.53 -6.73
C MET A 556 -14.39 27.84 -5.40
N ALA A 557 -13.64 28.05 -4.32
CA ALA A 557 -14.19 28.41 -3.02
C ALA A 557 -14.92 29.77 -3.06
N GLU A 558 -14.34 30.76 -3.74
CA GLU A 558 -14.91 32.11 -3.90
C GLU A 558 -16.25 32.08 -4.65
N VAL A 559 -16.37 31.29 -5.72
CA VAL A 559 -17.64 31.11 -6.44
C VAL A 559 -18.71 30.52 -5.51
N PHE A 560 -18.37 29.51 -4.70
CA PHE A 560 -19.31 28.91 -3.75
C PHE A 560 -19.69 29.87 -2.61
N GLU A 561 -18.75 30.69 -2.13
CA GLU A 561 -19.06 31.72 -1.13
C GLU A 561 -19.96 32.82 -1.68
N LEU A 562 -19.73 33.26 -2.93
CA LEU A 562 -20.62 34.20 -3.62
C LEU A 562 -22.03 33.61 -3.80
N LEU A 563 -22.12 32.33 -4.16
CA LEU A 563 -23.40 31.62 -4.25
C LEU A 563 -24.09 31.55 -2.88
N ARG A 564 -23.38 31.12 -1.83
CA ARG A 564 -23.91 31.00 -0.45
C ARG A 564 -24.46 32.33 0.05
N LYS A 565 -23.73 33.42 -0.20
CA LYS A 565 -24.08 34.82 0.15
C LYS A 565 -25.15 35.44 -0.77
N GLY A 566 -25.70 34.70 -1.73
CA GLY A 566 -26.77 35.20 -2.62
C GLY A 566 -26.30 36.28 -3.61
N LYS A 567 -25.02 36.29 -3.98
CA LYS A 567 -24.44 37.29 -4.90
C LYS A 567 -24.49 36.88 -6.36
N ILE A 568 -24.69 35.59 -6.66
CA ILE A 568 -24.75 35.07 -8.04
C ILE A 568 -26.20 34.92 -8.53
N VAL A 569 -27.07 34.41 -7.66
CA VAL A 569 -28.50 34.12 -7.92
C VAL A 569 -29.37 34.58 -6.75
N SER A 570 -30.65 34.80 -7.00
CA SER A 570 -31.67 35.14 -6.01
C SER A 570 -31.82 34.07 -4.94
N GLU A 571 -32.32 34.45 -3.76
CA GLU A 571 -32.59 33.53 -2.65
C GLU A 571 -33.51 32.38 -3.05
N LYS A 572 -34.47 32.62 -3.96
CA LYS A 572 -35.36 31.57 -4.46
C LYS A 572 -34.59 30.49 -5.22
N VAL A 573 -33.81 30.89 -6.22
CA VAL A 573 -33.04 29.93 -7.03
C VAL A 573 -31.95 29.27 -6.19
N LYS A 574 -31.29 30.02 -5.30
CA LYS A 574 -30.33 29.46 -4.34
C LYS A 574 -30.97 28.35 -3.52
N LYS A 575 -32.14 28.61 -2.91
CA LYS A 575 -32.88 27.61 -2.14
C LYS A 575 -33.18 26.36 -2.99
N GLU A 576 -33.64 26.54 -4.22
CA GLU A 576 -33.90 25.43 -5.14
C GLU A 576 -32.66 24.59 -5.47
N MET A 577 -31.46 25.19 -5.54
CA MET A 577 -30.19 24.46 -5.80
C MET A 577 -29.75 23.55 -4.63
N PHE A 578 -30.14 23.89 -3.40
CA PHE A 578 -29.69 23.22 -2.18
C PHE A 578 -30.78 22.36 -1.52
N GLU A 579 -31.97 22.27 -2.14
CA GLU A 579 -33.08 21.44 -1.68
C GLU A 579 -33.38 20.29 -2.64
N ASN A 580 -34.10 19.28 -2.12
CA ASN A 580 -34.59 18.12 -2.90
C ASN A 580 -33.48 17.21 -3.45
N TYR A 581 -32.51 16.84 -2.60
CA TYR A 581 -31.49 15.86 -2.95
C TYR A 581 -32.03 14.44 -2.78
N GLU A 582 -32.04 13.68 -3.85
CA GLU A 582 -32.55 12.32 -3.87
C GLU A 582 -31.39 11.34 -3.85
N MET A 583 -31.43 10.36 -2.95
CA MET A 583 -30.50 9.24 -3.00
C MET A 583 -30.72 8.47 -4.30
N SER A 584 -29.69 8.38 -5.12
CA SER A 584 -29.75 7.69 -6.40
C SER A 584 -28.65 6.64 -6.49
N GLU A 585 -29.00 5.46 -7.00
CA GLU A 585 -28.03 4.47 -7.44
C GLU A 585 -27.72 4.73 -8.91
N ASP A 586 -26.47 5.05 -9.18
CA ASP A 586 -26.04 5.51 -10.49
C ASP A 586 -25.87 4.33 -11.47
N TYR A 587 -26.63 4.32 -12.55
CA TYR A 587 -26.64 3.25 -13.55
C TYR A 587 -25.28 3.06 -14.26
N ILE A 588 -24.47 4.11 -14.35
CA ILE A 588 -23.15 4.06 -14.99
C ILE A 588 -22.08 3.60 -14.00
N SER A 589 -22.05 4.26 -12.84
CA SER A 589 -20.96 4.10 -11.89
C SER A 589 -21.30 3.17 -10.72
N GLY A 590 -22.53 2.67 -10.58
CA GLY A 590 -22.99 1.89 -9.42
C GLY A 590 -22.97 2.65 -8.08
N ALA A 591 -22.55 3.92 -8.09
CA ALA A 591 -22.36 4.71 -6.89
C ALA A 591 -23.72 5.13 -6.31
N LYS A 592 -23.83 5.08 -4.97
CA LYS A 592 -25.00 5.59 -4.25
C LYS A 592 -24.69 6.98 -3.74
N VAL A 593 -25.20 7.98 -4.45
CA VAL A 593 -24.92 9.39 -4.16
C VAL A 593 -26.23 10.18 -4.15
N PRO A 594 -26.51 10.98 -3.11
CA PRO A 594 -27.61 11.93 -3.18
C PRO A 594 -27.28 13.07 -4.14
N ARG A 595 -28.12 13.26 -5.14
CA ARG A 595 -27.94 14.25 -6.22
C ARG A 595 -29.07 15.27 -6.23
N GLY A 596 -28.69 16.51 -6.50
CA GLY A 596 -29.60 17.63 -6.69
C GLY A 596 -29.38 18.26 -8.08
N GLN A 597 -29.53 19.57 -8.14
CA GLN A 597 -29.59 20.41 -9.34
C GLN A 597 -28.16 20.65 -9.88
N GLY A 598 -27.50 19.59 -10.34
CA GLY A 598 -26.11 19.61 -10.82
C GLY A 598 -25.05 19.48 -9.73
N LEU A 599 -25.49 19.34 -8.47
CA LEU A 599 -24.65 19.15 -7.29
C LEU A 599 -24.92 17.80 -6.63
N MET A 600 -24.01 17.40 -5.75
CA MET A 600 -24.06 16.21 -4.91
C MET A 600 -24.08 16.63 -3.43
N LEU A 601 -24.71 15.81 -2.60
CA LEU A 601 -24.70 15.97 -1.14
C LEU A 601 -23.79 14.92 -0.52
N LYS A 602 -22.90 15.35 0.36
CA LYS A 602 -22.12 14.49 1.24
C LYS A 602 -22.61 14.72 2.66
N SER A 603 -23.19 13.68 3.25
CA SER A 603 -23.52 13.65 4.68
C SER A 603 -22.51 12.79 5.44
N PHE A 604 -22.11 13.22 6.62
CA PHE A 604 -21.30 12.44 7.56
C PHE A 604 -21.52 12.93 8.99
N GLU A 605 -21.00 12.19 9.96
CA GLU A 605 -21.02 12.57 11.36
C GLU A 605 -19.59 12.76 11.83
N GLN A 606 -19.32 13.86 12.54
CA GLN A 606 -18.02 14.16 13.15
C GLN A 606 -18.24 14.47 14.63
N LYS A 607 -17.69 13.66 15.53
CA LYS A 607 -17.84 13.82 16.99
C LYS A 607 -19.30 13.98 17.47
N GLY A 608 -20.25 13.30 16.82
CA GLY A 608 -21.68 13.37 17.14
C GLY A 608 -22.45 14.49 16.42
N GLU A 609 -21.76 15.39 15.71
CA GLU A 609 -22.38 16.43 14.91
C GLU A 609 -22.61 15.95 13.47
N LYS A 610 -23.84 16.13 12.97
CA LYS A 610 -24.21 15.75 11.62
C LYS A 610 -23.88 16.89 10.66
N VAL A 611 -23.09 16.58 9.65
CA VAL A 611 -22.61 17.53 8.65
C VAL A 611 -23.23 17.22 7.29
N ASN A 612 -23.73 18.25 6.60
CA ASN A 612 -24.27 18.16 5.24
C ASN A 612 -23.56 19.14 4.31
N MET A 613 -22.80 18.61 3.36
CA MET A 613 -22.00 19.38 2.42
C MET A 613 -22.48 19.26 0.98
N TYR A 614 -22.78 20.39 0.35
CA TYR A 614 -23.29 20.49 -1.01
C TYR A 614 -22.20 20.95 -1.98
N GLY A 615 -22.07 20.29 -3.13
CA GLY A 615 -21.11 20.69 -4.14
C GLY A 615 -20.78 19.56 -5.10
N HIS A 616 -19.54 19.41 -5.53
CA HIS A 616 -19.18 18.32 -6.42
C HIS A 616 -17.74 17.85 -6.18
N SER A 617 -17.52 16.54 -6.21
CA SER A 617 -16.20 15.92 -6.11
C SER A 617 -15.65 15.55 -7.49
N GLY A 618 -14.33 15.60 -7.66
CA GLY A 618 -13.63 15.32 -8.91
C GLY A 618 -12.69 14.13 -8.81
N TYR A 619 -12.27 13.63 -9.97
CA TYR A 619 -11.33 12.50 -10.03
C TYR A 619 -9.97 12.88 -9.41
N GLY A 620 -9.34 11.93 -8.72
CA GLY A 620 -8.06 12.14 -8.04
C GLY A 620 -8.13 12.97 -6.75
N GLY A 621 -9.34 13.19 -6.22
CA GLY A 621 -9.55 13.78 -4.90
C GLY A 621 -10.02 15.23 -4.91
N GLN A 622 -10.12 15.89 -6.08
CA GLN A 622 -10.61 17.27 -6.15
C GLN A 622 -11.95 17.41 -5.43
N ASN A 623 -12.16 18.54 -4.76
CA ASN A 623 -13.43 18.79 -4.10
C ASN A 623 -13.76 20.28 -4.06
N ILE A 624 -15.04 20.58 -4.18
CA ILE A 624 -15.63 21.88 -3.83
C ILE A 624 -16.96 21.62 -3.14
N ARG A 625 -17.09 22.11 -1.91
CA ARG A 625 -18.27 21.90 -1.07
C ARG A 625 -18.55 23.11 -0.20
N THR A 626 -19.81 23.32 0.10
CA THR A 626 -20.27 24.27 1.11
C THR A 626 -21.25 23.61 2.08
N ASP A 627 -21.12 23.96 3.34
CA ASP A 627 -21.97 23.62 4.45
C ASP A 627 -22.64 24.90 4.93
N PHE A 628 -23.97 24.94 4.84
CA PHE A 628 -24.76 26.11 5.21
C PHE A 628 -24.98 26.21 6.72
N GLU A 629 -25.03 25.08 7.42
CA GLU A 629 -25.33 25.01 8.86
C GLU A 629 -24.14 25.53 9.67
N HIS A 630 -22.93 25.11 9.29
CA HIS A 630 -21.69 25.52 9.94
C HIS A 630 -21.00 26.71 9.22
N GLU A 631 -21.57 27.20 8.11
CA GLU A 631 -21.01 28.26 7.26
C GLU A 631 -19.57 28.00 6.80
N ILE A 632 -19.29 26.76 6.39
CA ILE A 632 -17.96 26.31 5.96
C ILE A 632 -17.96 26.00 4.46
N THR A 633 -17.03 26.59 3.71
CA THR A 633 -16.78 26.22 2.31
C THR A 633 -15.35 25.70 2.16
N ILE A 634 -15.21 24.51 1.58
CA ILE A 634 -13.94 23.82 1.40
C ILE A 634 -13.69 23.62 -0.09
N SER A 635 -12.47 23.95 -0.52
CA SER A 635 -11.97 23.59 -1.84
C SER A 635 -10.61 22.91 -1.76
N TYR A 636 -10.44 21.85 -2.53
CA TYR A 636 -9.19 21.11 -2.66
C TYR A 636 -8.91 20.83 -4.13
N LEU A 637 -7.72 21.21 -4.60
CA LEU A 637 -7.18 20.82 -5.89
C LEU A 637 -5.84 20.12 -5.73
N SER A 638 -5.57 19.14 -6.60
CA SER A 638 -4.34 18.36 -6.57
C SER A 638 -3.96 17.88 -7.97
N ASN A 639 -2.69 17.93 -8.33
CA ASN A 639 -2.23 17.38 -9.60
C ASN A 639 -1.71 15.93 -9.50
N GLY A 640 -1.40 15.43 -8.29
CA GLY A 640 -1.06 14.03 -8.07
C GLY A 640 -2.32 13.20 -7.81
N LEU A 641 -2.87 12.54 -8.84
CA LEU A 641 -4.18 11.87 -8.71
C LEU A 641 -4.13 10.67 -7.77
N LYS A 642 -5.18 10.54 -6.96
CA LYS A 642 -5.42 9.41 -6.06
C LYS A 642 -6.28 8.37 -6.78
N VAL A 643 -6.23 7.14 -6.31
CA VAL A 643 -7.14 6.10 -6.79
C VAL A 643 -8.53 6.28 -6.20
N GLY A 644 -8.62 6.77 -4.97
CA GLY A 644 -9.90 7.18 -4.36
C GLY A 644 -10.63 8.22 -5.19
N PHE A 645 -11.94 8.03 -5.38
CA PHE A 645 -12.80 8.96 -6.12
C PHE A 645 -13.23 10.11 -5.20
N GLY A 646 -12.74 11.31 -5.47
CA GLY A 646 -13.24 12.55 -4.87
C GLY A 646 -13.29 12.51 -3.33
N ASP A 647 -14.48 12.24 -2.79
CA ASP A 647 -14.77 12.21 -1.35
C ASP A 647 -14.04 11.08 -0.59
N THR A 648 -13.57 10.03 -1.28
CA THR A 648 -12.83 8.92 -0.65
C THR A 648 -11.32 9.07 -0.73
N ALA A 649 -10.81 10.12 -1.39
CA ALA A 649 -9.37 10.35 -1.45
C ALA A 649 -8.81 10.63 -0.06
N ARG A 650 -7.89 9.77 0.40
CA ARG A 650 -7.33 9.83 1.77
C ARG A 650 -6.75 11.20 2.16
N THR A 651 -6.16 11.93 1.22
CA THR A 651 -5.60 13.26 1.46
C THR A 651 -6.70 14.27 1.76
N TYR A 652 -7.77 14.28 0.95
CA TYR A 652 -8.93 15.15 1.16
C TYR A 652 -9.68 14.77 2.43
N LYS A 653 -9.89 13.47 2.68
CA LYS A 653 -10.57 12.99 3.88
C LYS A 653 -9.89 13.46 5.17
N ARG A 654 -8.55 13.35 5.25
CA ARG A 654 -7.78 13.89 6.40
C ARG A 654 -8.05 15.38 6.59
N LEU A 655 -8.03 16.17 5.51
CA LEU A 655 -8.25 17.60 5.58
C LEU A 655 -9.68 17.93 6.03
N LEU A 656 -10.68 17.23 5.47
CA LEU A 656 -12.09 17.38 5.84
C LEU A 656 -12.31 17.09 7.33
N GLU A 657 -11.83 15.94 7.81
CA GLU A 657 -11.93 15.56 9.23
C GLU A 657 -11.23 16.59 10.12
N THR A 658 -10.04 17.05 9.73
CA THR A 658 -9.29 18.07 10.49
C THR A 658 -9.99 19.43 10.52
N VAL A 659 -10.66 19.83 9.43
CA VAL A 659 -11.44 21.07 9.38
C VAL A 659 -12.56 21.04 10.40
N TYR A 660 -13.36 19.97 10.43
CA TYR A 660 -14.46 19.87 11.38
C TYR A 660 -13.97 19.59 12.81
N ASP A 661 -12.88 18.83 12.98
CA ASP A 661 -12.27 18.66 14.30
C ASP A 661 -11.75 19.99 14.87
N THR A 662 -11.24 20.87 14.02
CA THR A 662 -10.80 22.21 14.41
C THR A 662 -12.00 23.08 14.74
N TYR A 663 -12.98 23.17 13.83
CA TYR A 663 -14.22 23.92 14.02
C TYR A 663 -14.93 23.56 15.32
N LEU A 664 -15.08 22.27 15.64
CA LEU A 664 -15.77 21.82 16.85
C LEU A 664 -15.00 22.11 18.16
N ASN A 665 -13.74 22.55 18.07
CA ASN A 665 -12.98 22.99 19.24
C ASN A 665 -12.86 24.52 19.34
N LEU A 666 -13.37 25.28 18.35
CA LEU A 666 -13.53 26.74 18.40
C LEU A 666 -14.85 27.10 19.07
#